data_AF-A0A940FKV1-F1
#
_entry.id   AF-A0A940FKV1-F1
#
_cell.length_a   1.000
_cell.length_b   1.000
_cell.length_c   1.000
_cell.angle_alpha   90.00
_cell.angle_beta   90.00
_cell.angle_gamma   90.00
#
_symmetry.space_group_name_H-M   'P 1'
#
loop_
_entity.id
_entity.type
_entity.pdbx_description
1 polymer ?
#
loop_
_entity_poly.entity_id
_entity_poly.type
_entity_poly.pdbx_seq_one_letter_code
_entity_poly.pdbx_strand_id
1 'polypeptide(L)'
;MTLTVGTPTRAASVAGASFFTLSNFTVPSANQVLVVLCTHEVSSASTVITGVTFGGVSLTREAEARQTSGTSNNISLWALANPSVSTASIVVTANANADFVVVAFLVDGADLSSGLASAINATASFTSSGSGTIAQQAIAPSVANTLIIDGAILNDPALSLSANNSQTQIYGEQYSGFTGWTYTVGKVAGGASGSRTLGYSASTTYARGNYVAIAIAPASASVTLGELSFTQTTTDPVAGEDVSWTIAGKTTGSTVDVTFSDGSNASTSTATLTKSGGFAMPGVKVGTPIETLAGATNTPHMSASLNATILTQVKVGVAGSSTPANWTSNSFSTTEPPNSRLRVWNGSSYASFASVAGPNKGPGGVGFGNYLLSKLGPNYRVDLINGALGGTGLQNWANREGPANGNYPACRDLFLARGVDFVVVHLGSNDARADQVPSRATHESWYRMFIGNLRTDLSRPDLQFFVMGCQRWTAAASNATDDVYWARARGGEQNVADDANVHFAASCVDLPMYSDDVHLSEAHDGGNAVEARRAAHAVYNAMFGGSQRYTGPQPGSSSYDPATGWITINVTTYGGAELVGKTGQAGLTGFAFFAAGSPVSPVTAPFVSGPAQVAAQLAAGLSSVTYAYQESHAPDVTNPLFDNGPAPVEP
;
A
#
# COMPACT_ATOMS: atom_id res chain seq x y z
N MET A 1 20.77 0.97 -33.19
CA MET A 1 21.14 1.70 -34.43
C MET A 1 20.10 1.35 -35.48
N THR A 2 19.45 2.32 -36.09
CA THR A 2 18.46 2.08 -37.17
C THR A 2 19.15 2.29 -38.51
N LEU A 3 19.22 1.24 -39.33
CA LEU A 3 19.67 1.32 -40.71
C LEU A 3 18.42 1.41 -41.60
N THR A 4 18.38 2.37 -42.51
CA THR A 4 17.27 2.53 -43.47
C THR A 4 17.83 2.42 -44.88
N VAL A 5 17.19 1.62 -45.75
CA VAL A 5 17.54 1.64 -47.18
C VAL A 5 16.93 2.89 -47.80
N GLY A 6 17.80 3.80 -48.22
CA GLY A 6 17.44 5.05 -48.88
C GLY A 6 17.07 4.84 -50.34
N THR A 7 16.36 5.81 -50.91
CA THR A 7 16.16 5.92 -52.36
C THR A 7 17.28 6.79 -52.95
N PRO A 8 17.81 6.47 -54.15
CA PRO A 8 17.33 5.47 -55.11
C PRO A 8 17.89 4.04 -54.91
N THR A 9 17.05 3.04 -55.23
CA THR A 9 17.47 1.67 -55.51
C THR A 9 17.34 1.42 -57.00
N ARG A 10 18.36 0.87 -57.65
CA ARG A 10 18.35 0.59 -59.10
C ARG A 10 18.93 -0.79 -59.37
N ALA A 11 18.34 -1.48 -60.34
CA ALA A 11 18.81 -2.78 -60.82
C ALA A 11 18.81 -2.80 -62.35
N ALA A 12 19.78 -3.49 -62.95
CA ALA A 12 19.79 -3.82 -64.37
C ALA A 12 20.68 -5.03 -64.65
N SER A 13 20.51 -5.63 -65.83
CA SER A 13 21.26 -6.79 -66.29
C SER A 13 21.84 -6.57 -67.68
N VAL A 14 22.92 -7.28 -68.00
CA VAL A 14 23.48 -7.37 -69.35
C VAL A 14 24.05 -8.77 -69.57
N ALA A 15 23.94 -9.30 -70.78
CA ALA A 15 24.52 -10.59 -71.15
C ALA A 15 25.82 -10.41 -71.96
N GLY A 16 26.80 -11.28 -71.74
CA GLY A 16 28.00 -11.44 -72.55
C GLY A 16 28.96 -10.25 -72.56
N ALA A 17 29.01 -9.44 -71.49
CA ALA A 17 29.81 -8.22 -71.43
C ALA A 17 31.02 -8.37 -70.48
N SER A 18 32.15 -7.72 -70.78
CA SER A 18 33.30 -7.62 -69.86
C SER A 18 33.21 -6.41 -68.93
N PHE A 19 32.25 -5.52 -69.18
CA PHE A 19 31.91 -4.39 -68.33
C PHE A 19 30.41 -4.11 -68.37
N PHE A 20 29.87 -3.57 -67.28
CA PHE A 20 28.48 -3.13 -67.16
C PHE A 20 28.44 -1.73 -66.54
N THR A 21 27.56 -0.87 -67.06
CA THR A 21 27.40 0.49 -66.56
C THR A 21 25.95 0.75 -66.15
N LEU A 22 25.73 1.03 -64.86
CA LEU A 22 24.47 1.58 -64.36
C LEU A 22 24.59 3.10 -64.32
N SER A 23 24.17 3.76 -65.40
CA SER A 23 24.25 5.22 -65.54
C SER A 23 23.24 5.94 -64.65
N ASN A 24 23.56 7.16 -64.23
CA ASN A 24 22.66 8.07 -63.48
C ASN A 24 22.19 7.51 -62.12
N PHE A 25 23.10 6.95 -61.33
CA PHE A 25 22.82 6.63 -59.93
C PHE A 25 23.12 7.87 -59.07
N THR A 26 22.13 8.33 -58.29
CA THR A 26 22.24 9.56 -57.50
C THR A 26 22.42 9.24 -56.03
N VAL A 27 23.43 9.85 -55.41
CA VAL A 27 23.63 9.86 -53.95
C VAL A 27 23.09 11.21 -53.42
N PRO A 28 21.93 11.25 -52.76
CA PRO A 28 21.28 12.49 -52.36
C PRO A 28 21.91 13.18 -51.14
N SER A 29 22.64 12.48 -50.27
CA SER A 29 23.23 13.07 -49.07
C SER A 29 24.61 12.53 -48.72
N ALA A 30 25.39 13.34 -48.01
CA ALA A 30 26.60 12.86 -47.34
C ALA A 30 26.18 11.89 -46.21
N ASN A 31 27.09 11.03 -45.75
CA ASN A 31 26.87 10.03 -44.69
C ASN A 31 25.96 8.84 -45.06
N GLN A 32 25.96 8.47 -46.34
CA GLN A 32 25.32 7.23 -46.80
C GLN A 32 26.39 6.17 -47.10
N VAL A 33 25.97 4.92 -47.23
CA VAL A 33 26.80 3.86 -47.82
C VAL A 33 26.14 3.40 -49.09
N LEU A 34 26.87 3.50 -50.20
CA LEU A 34 26.46 2.87 -51.45
C LEU A 34 26.82 1.40 -51.38
N VAL A 35 25.82 0.54 -51.50
CA VAL A 35 25.98 -0.91 -51.58
C VAL A 35 25.64 -1.36 -52.99
N VAL A 36 26.53 -2.15 -53.59
CA VAL A 36 26.38 -2.73 -54.92
C VAL A 36 26.52 -4.24 -54.83
N LEU A 37 25.42 -4.94 -55.09
CA LEU A 37 25.37 -6.37 -55.25
C LEU A 37 25.55 -6.69 -56.72
N CYS A 38 26.57 -7.48 -57.04
CA CYS A 38 26.79 -7.96 -58.39
C CYS A 38 26.68 -9.47 -58.41
N THR A 39 25.83 -10.00 -59.29
CA THR A 39 25.77 -11.42 -59.59
C THR A 39 26.23 -11.64 -61.02
N HIS A 40 27.06 -12.65 -61.25
CA HIS A 40 27.48 -12.99 -62.60
C HIS A 40 27.53 -14.49 -62.85
N GLU A 41 27.14 -14.90 -64.05
CA GLU A 41 27.28 -16.29 -64.49
C GLU A 41 28.72 -16.57 -64.91
N VAL A 42 29.28 -17.66 -64.38
CA VAL A 42 30.64 -18.11 -64.67
C VAL A 42 30.55 -19.24 -65.71
N SER A 43 30.64 -18.88 -66.99
CA SER A 43 30.74 -19.87 -68.08
C SER A 43 32.08 -20.63 -68.07
N SER A 44 33.10 -20.09 -67.42
CA SER A 44 34.40 -20.72 -67.16
C SER A 44 34.98 -20.23 -65.83
N ALA A 45 35.55 -21.13 -65.02
CA ALA A 45 35.96 -20.92 -63.62
C ALA A 45 36.91 -19.72 -63.34
N SER A 46 37.36 -19.00 -64.37
CA SER A 46 38.21 -17.82 -64.28
C SER A 46 37.45 -16.49 -64.26
N THR A 47 36.13 -16.43 -64.51
CA THR A 47 35.41 -15.14 -64.61
C THR A 47 35.09 -14.55 -63.23
N VAL A 48 35.72 -13.42 -62.91
CA VAL A 48 35.56 -12.72 -61.62
C VAL A 48 35.38 -11.22 -61.89
N ILE A 49 34.49 -10.58 -61.15
CA ILE A 49 34.39 -9.13 -61.11
C ILE A 49 35.68 -8.58 -60.50
N THR A 50 36.46 -7.87 -61.30
CA THR A 50 37.77 -7.33 -60.93
C THR A 50 37.67 -5.95 -60.30
N GLY A 51 36.55 -5.24 -60.49
CA GLY A 51 36.32 -3.97 -59.83
C GLY A 51 34.91 -3.44 -60.01
N VAL A 52 34.47 -2.66 -59.03
CA VAL A 52 33.26 -1.86 -59.11
C VAL A 52 33.63 -0.42 -58.76
N THR A 53 33.19 0.55 -59.56
CA THR A 53 33.44 1.99 -59.32
C THR A 53 32.15 2.78 -59.33
N PHE A 54 32.10 3.88 -58.58
CA PHE A 54 31.04 4.90 -58.64
C PHE A 54 31.69 6.26 -58.93
N GLY A 55 31.37 6.87 -60.07
CA GLY A 55 32.00 8.14 -60.49
C GLY A 55 33.52 8.07 -60.59
N GLY A 56 34.07 6.90 -60.92
CA GLY A 56 35.52 6.65 -60.98
C GLY A 56 36.17 6.30 -59.65
N VAL A 57 35.45 6.35 -58.52
CA VAL A 57 35.94 5.93 -57.20
C VAL A 57 35.68 4.44 -57.02
N SER A 58 36.72 3.66 -56.72
CA SER A 58 36.59 2.22 -56.46
C SER A 58 35.79 1.92 -55.20
N LEU A 59 34.89 0.95 -55.28
CA LEU A 59 34.22 0.34 -54.13
C LEU A 59 35.13 -0.75 -53.53
N THR A 60 34.98 -1.00 -52.24
CA THR A 60 35.62 -2.12 -51.54
C THR A 60 34.74 -3.37 -51.68
N ARG A 61 35.33 -4.51 -52.04
CA ARG A 61 34.63 -5.80 -52.00
C ARG A 61 34.55 -6.29 -50.56
N GLU A 62 33.34 -6.33 -50.02
CA GLU A 62 33.06 -6.72 -48.63
C GLU A 62 32.86 -8.23 -48.49
N ALA A 63 32.21 -8.86 -49.48
CA ALA A 63 31.97 -10.30 -49.47
C ALA A 63 31.91 -10.88 -50.89
N GLU A 64 32.22 -12.17 -51.00
CA GLU A 64 32.04 -12.94 -52.23
C GLU A 64 31.57 -14.34 -51.87
N ALA A 65 30.55 -14.81 -52.58
CA ALA A 65 30.02 -16.16 -52.47
C ALA A 65 30.07 -16.82 -53.84
N ARG A 66 30.66 -18.02 -53.89
CA ARG A 66 30.82 -18.80 -55.12
C ARG A 66 30.08 -20.11 -54.98
N GLN A 67 29.31 -20.47 -56.00
CA GLN A 67 28.83 -21.83 -56.15
C GLN A 67 30.02 -22.73 -56.53
N THR A 68 30.23 -23.84 -55.84
CA THR A 68 31.43 -24.68 -55.96
C THR A 68 31.33 -25.78 -57.02
N SER A 69 30.20 -25.93 -57.73
CA SER A 69 30.03 -26.95 -58.79
C SER A 69 29.09 -26.49 -59.93
N GLY A 70 29.47 -26.76 -61.19
CA GLY A 70 28.69 -26.47 -62.41
C GLY A 70 28.97 -25.09 -63.04
N THR A 71 28.16 -24.68 -64.04
CA THR A 71 28.00 -23.26 -64.41
C THR A 71 27.60 -22.53 -63.14
N SER A 72 28.55 -21.80 -62.58
CA SER A 72 28.46 -21.31 -61.21
C SER A 72 28.02 -19.86 -61.24
N ASN A 73 26.99 -19.51 -60.48
CA ASN A 73 26.69 -18.10 -60.23
C ASN A 73 27.56 -17.62 -59.08
N ASN A 74 28.25 -16.51 -59.30
CA ASN A 74 29.01 -15.83 -58.25
C ASN A 74 28.25 -14.58 -57.82
N ILE A 75 28.23 -14.32 -56.51
CA ILE A 75 27.66 -13.11 -55.92
C ILE A 75 28.79 -12.39 -55.21
N SER A 76 28.93 -11.09 -55.48
CA SER A 76 29.86 -10.23 -54.77
C SER A 76 29.16 -8.98 -54.26
N LEU A 77 29.49 -8.61 -53.03
CA LEU A 77 28.99 -7.43 -52.34
C LEU A 77 30.11 -6.39 -52.32
N TRP A 78 29.81 -5.20 -52.82
CA TRP A 78 30.73 -4.07 -52.87
C TRP A 78 30.13 -2.88 -52.14
N ALA A 79 30.95 -2.11 -51.43
CA ALA A 79 30.51 -0.93 -50.71
C ALA A 79 31.43 0.27 -50.92
N LEU A 80 30.86 1.48 -50.94
CA LEU A 80 31.57 2.74 -50.82
C LEU A 80 30.97 3.51 -49.65
N ALA A 81 31.76 3.69 -48.60
CA ALA A 81 31.40 4.51 -47.46
C ALA A 81 31.53 6.00 -47.84
N ASN A 82 30.54 6.80 -47.46
CA ASN A 82 30.51 8.25 -47.72
C ASN A 82 30.77 8.61 -49.20
N PRO A 83 30.00 8.04 -50.15
CA PRO A 83 30.14 8.43 -51.55
C PRO A 83 29.85 9.93 -51.70
N SER A 84 30.55 10.60 -52.62
CA SER A 84 30.30 12.01 -52.88
C SER A 84 28.86 12.23 -53.35
N VAL A 85 28.21 13.27 -52.82
CA VAL A 85 26.87 13.69 -53.22
C VAL A 85 26.90 14.10 -54.69
N SER A 86 26.53 13.18 -55.56
CA SER A 86 26.64 13.34 -57.01
C SER A 86 25.73 12.36 -57.73
N THR A 87 25.47 12.64 -59.01
CA THR A 87 24.91 11.65 -59.93
C THR A 87 26.05 11.14 -60.79
N ALA A 88 26.33 9.85 -60.68
CA ALA A 88 27.42 9.22 -61.41
C ALA A 88 27.03 7.82 -61.90
N SER A 89 27.88 7.22 -62.73
CA SER A 89 27.68 5.85 -63.18
C SER A 89 28.34 4.88 -62.20
N ILE A 90 27.69 3.73 -61.99
CA ILE A 90 28.33 2.56 -61.38
C ILE A 90 28.88 1.70 -62.51
N VAL A 91 30.18 1.45 -62.51
CA VAL A 91 30.84 0.62 -63.53
C VAL A 91 31.35 -0.65 -62.88
N VAL A 92 30.87 -1.80 -63.35
CA VAL A 92 31.31 -3.14 -62.95
C VAL A 92 32.20 -3.69 -64.05
N THR A 93 33.39 -4.15 -63.70
CA THR A 93 34.37 -4.71 -64.65
C THR A 93 34.65 -6.17 -64.29
N ALA A 94 34.70 -7.05 -65.28
CA ALA A 94 35.17 -8.42 -65.13
C ALA A 94 36.37 -8.70 -66.05
N ASN A 95 37.11 -9.76 -65.73
CA ASN A 95 38.26 -10.21 -66.53
C ASN A 95 37.88 -11.02 -67.78
N ALA A 96 36.61 -11.35 -67.97
CA ALA A 96 36.06 -12.02 -69.16
C ALA A 96 34.60 -11.60 -69.37
N ASN A 97 34.02 -11.94 -70.51
CA ASN A 97 32.61 -11.69 -70.78
C ASN A 97 31.73 -12.53 -69.85
N ALA A 98 30.79 -11.88 -69.18
CA ALA A 98 29.85 -12.48 -68.24
C ALA A 98 28.44 -11.89 -68.42
N ASP A 99 27.46 -12.65 -67.95
CA ASP A 99 26.11 -12.15 -67.77
C ASP A 99 26.01 -11.53 -66.38
N PHE A 100 25.79 -10.22 -66.29
CA PHE A 100 25.69 -9.50 -65.02
C PHE A 100 24.24 -9.23 -64.64
N VAL A 101 23.94 -9.30 -63.35
CA VAL A 101 22.83 -8.58 -62.71
C VAL A 101 23.42 -7.73 -61.59
N VAL A 102 23.17 -6.43 -61.63
CA VAL A 102 23.73 -5.48 -60.68
C VAL A 102 22.61 -4.72 -60.00
N VAL A 103 22.60 -4.74 -58.67
CA VAL A 103 21.66 -4.00 -57.83
C VAL A 103 22.45 -3.02 -56.97
N ALA A 104 22.08 -1.75 -57.02
CA ALA A 104 22.67 -0.69 -56.22
C ALA A 104 21.61 -0.02 -55.34
N PHE A 105 21.93 0.22 -54.07
CA PHE A 105 21.08 0.92 -53.12
C PHE A 105 21.91 1.66 -52.08
N LEU A 106 21.27 2.60 -51.37
CA LEU A 106 21.90 3.38 -50.31
C LEU A 106 21.43 2.93 -48.94
N VAL A 107 22.31 3.03 -47.94
CA VAL A 107 21.99 2.77 -46.55
C VAL A 107 22.27 4.03 -45.72
N ASP A 108 21.26 4.48 -44.97
CA ASP A 108 21.30 5.62 -44.04
C ASP A 108 21.44 5.13 -42.59
N GLY A 109 22.29 5.77 -41.78
CA GLY A 109 22.48 5.44 -40.36
C GLY A 109 23.55 6.27 -39.64
N ALA A 110 23.42 6.45 -38.32
CA ALA A 110 24.00 7.58 -37.57
C ALA A 110 25.52 7.58 -37.31
N ASP A 111 26.28 6.53 -37.63
CA ASP A 111 27.74 6.59 -37.50
C ASP A 111 28.42 5.46 -38.28
N LEU A 112 28.73 5.71 -39.56
CA LEU A 112 29.42 4.76 -40.45
C LEU A 112 30.89 5.15 -40.65
N SER A 113 31.40 6.08 -39.83
CA SER A 113 32.78 6.59 -39.89
C SER A 113 33.83 5.55 -39.48
N SER A 114 33.43 4.48 -38.78
CA SER A 114 34.29 3.40 -38.28
C SER A 114 34.50 2.24 -39.26
N GLY A 115 33.91 2.30 -40.47
CA GLY A 115 34.02 1.28 -41.51
C GLY A 115 32.98 0.14 -41.37
N LEU A 116 32.42 -0.31 -42.51
CA LEU A 116 31.37 -1.36 -42.55
C LEU A 116 31.86 -2.77 -42.23
N ALA A 117 33.17 -2.99 -42.20
CA ALA A 117 33.78 -4.32 -42.22
C ALA A 117 33.40 -5.22 -41.02
N SER A 118 32.87 -4.68 -39.92
CA SER A 118 32.40 -5.46 -38.76
C SER A 118 30.89 -5.69 -38.71
N ALA A 119 30.09 -4.98 -39.52
CA ALA A 119 28.62 -4.98 -39.45
C ALA A 119 27.93 -5.80 -40.55
N ILE A 120 28.65 -6.23 -41.59
CA ILE A 120 28.07 -7.04 -42.67
C ILE A 120 28.70 -8.44 -42.65
N ASN A 121 28.01 -9.38 -42.01
CA ASN A 121 28.37 -10.79 -42.07
C ASN A 121 27.48 -11.45 -43.13
N ALA A 122 27.89 -11.37 -44.40
CA ALA A 122 27.15 -11.98 -45.50
C ALA A 122 27.44 -13.49 -45.55
N THR A 123 26.62 -14.30 -44.86
CA THR A 123 26.66 -15.75 -45.02
C THR A 123 25.71 -16.13 -46.15
N ALA A 124 26.24 -16.29 -47.36
CA ALA A 124 25.48 -16.88 -48.46
C ALA A 124 25.59 -18.40 -48.39
N SER A 125 24.53 -19.09 -47.96
CA SER A 125 24.45 -20.55 -48.07
C SER A 125 23.80 -20.93 -49.40
N PHE A 126 24.52 -21.67 -50.23
CA PHE A 126 23.96 -22.32 -51.41
C PHE A 126 23.69 -23.78 -51.06
N THR A 127 22.47 -24.24 -51.23
CA THR A 127 22.13 -25.67 -51.19
C THR A 127 21.44 -26.02 -52.50
N SER A 128 22.15 -26.74 -53.35
CA SER A 128 21.55 -27.36 -54.53
C SER A 128 20.87 -28.66 -54.12
N SER A 129 19.55 -28.66 -53.94
CA SER A 129 18.78 -29.91 -53.97
C SER A 129 18.04 -30.01 -55.30
N GLY A 130 18.36 -31.05 -56.07
CA GLY A 130 17.58 -31.43 -57.24
C GLY A 130 16.11 -31.64 -56.85
N SER A 131 15.21 -31.04 -57.63
CA SER A 131 13.76 -31.25 -57.66
C SER A 131 13.07 -31.50 -56.31
N GLY A 132 12.58 -30.44 -55.68
CA GLY A 132 11.66 -30.54 -54.55
C GLY A 132 11.64 -29.26 -53.74
N THR A 133 10.44 -28.74 -53.49
CA THR A 133 10.12 -27.53 -52.72
C THR A 133 11.07 -27.31 -51.54
N ILE A 134 11.87 -26.24 -51.58
CA ILE A 134 12.79 -25.87 -50.50
C ILE A 134 12.13 -24.77 -49.66
N ALA A 135 11.70 -25.12 -48.45
CA ALA A 135 11.60 -24.16 -47.36
C ALA A 135 12.94 -24.20 -46.63
N GLN A 136 13.70 -23.11 -46.67
CA GLN A 136 14.92 -22.99 -45.89
C GLN A 136 14.81 -21.93 -44.82
N GLN A 137 15.28 -22.33 -43.64
CA GLN A 137 15.29 -21.60 -42.40
C GLN A 137 16.75 -21.57 -41.95
N ALA A 138 17.43 -20.43 -42.09
CA ALA A 138 18.72 -20.20 -41.45
C ALA A 138 18.47 -19.36 -40.19
N ILE A 139 18.27 -20.01 -39.04
CA ILE A 139 18.32 -19.31 -37.75
C ILE A 139 19.80 -19.15 -37.38
N ALA A 140 20.42 -18.06 -37.82
CA ALA A 140 21.65 -17.59 -37.18
C ALA A 140 21.27 -16.68 -36.00
N PRO A 141 21.84 -16.86 -34.79
CA PRO A 141 21.63 -15.93 -33.69
C PRO A 141 22.21 -14.57 -34.11
N SER A 142 21.34 -13.58 -34.28
CA SER A 142 21.76 -12.21 -34.59
C SER A 142 22.50 -11.64 -33.39
N VAL A 143 23.81 -11.43 -33.50
CA VAL A 143 24.51 -10.44 -32.69
C VAL A 143 24.00 -9.05 -33.09
N ALA A 144 23.89 -8.13 -32.13
CA ALA A 144 23.47 -6.78 -32.40
C ALA A 144 24.37 -6.12 -33.47
N ASN A 145 23.79 -5.29 -34.35
CA ASN A 145 24.45 -4.52 -35.41
C ASN A 145 24.90 -5.30 -36.67
N THR A 146 24.26 -6.42 -37.01
CA THR A 146 24.55 -7.13 -38.29
C THR A 146 23.47 -6.89 -39.35
N LEU A 147 23.85 -6.45 -40.55
CA LEU A 147 22.99 -6.51 -41.74
C LEU A 147 22.99 -7.97 -42.25
N ILE A 148 21.84 -8.64 -42.16
CA ILE A 148 21.66 -9.99 -42.71
C ILE A 148 21.00 -9.86 -44.08
N ILE A 149 21.70 -10.31 -45.13
CA ILE A 149 21.12 -10.47 -46.48
C ILE A 149 20.70 -11.93 -46.60
N ASP A 150 19.42 -12.20 -46.38
CA ASP A 150 18.87 -13.57 -46.38
C ASP A 150 18.42 -13.97 -47.81
N GLY A 151 19.32 -14.66 -48.53
CA GLY A 151 19.04 -15.39 -49.77
C GLY A 151 18.90 -14.57 -51.07
N ALA A 152 19.70 -14.93 -52.08
CA ALA A 152 19.43 -14.57 -53.48
C ALA A 152 19.23 -15.88 -54.28
N ILE A 153 18.06 -16.07 -54.90
CA ILE A 153 17.77 -17.24 -55.73
C ILE A 153 17.89 -16.81 -57.20
N LEU A 154 18.83 -17.41 -57.93
CA LEU A 154 19.06 -17.16 -59.36
C LEU A 154 18.76 -18.43 -60.15
N ASN A 155 18.00 -18.29 -61.24
CA ASN A 155 17.78 -19.35 -62.22
C ASN A 155 17.86 -18.74 -63.64
N ASP A 156 19.01 -18.97 -64.29
CA ASP A 156 19.33 -18.85 -65.75
C ASP A 156 19.24 -17.44 -66.39
N PRO A 157 20.32 -16.88 -66.98
CA PRO A 157 20.38 -15.45 -67.35
C PRO A 157 19.90 -15.06 -68.76
N ALA A 158 19.16 -15.91 -69.48
CA ALA A 158 18.83 -15.65 -70.88
C ALA A 158 17.69 -14.63 -71.14
N LEU A 159 17.68 -13.42 -70.55
CA LEU A 159 16.79 -12.31 -70.97
C LEU A 159 17.40 -10.92 -70.72
N SER A 160 17.46 -10.07 -71.76
CA SER A 160 17.86 -8.67 -71.65
C SER A 160 16.69 -7.79 -71.19
N LEU A 161 16.92 -6.99 -70.15
CA LEU A 161 15.98 -5.97 -69.68
C LEU A 161 16.30 -4.64 -70.37
N SER A 162 15.30 -3.98 -70.96
CA SER A 162 15.49 -2.65 -71.55
C SER A 162 15.66 -1.58 -70.46
N ALA A 163 16.63 -0.69 -70.65
CA ALA A 163 16.96 0.37 -69.70
C ALA A 163 15.91 1.48 -69.74
N ASN A 164 15.13 1.68 -68.66
CA ASN A 164 14.64 2.99 -68.13
C ASN A 164 13.44 2.96 -67.15
N ASN A 165 13.06 1.83 -66.54
CA ASN A 165 11.94 1.84 -65.58
C ASN A 165 12.44 2.04 -64.13
N SER A 166 12.50 3.29 -63.69
CA SER A 166 12.73 3.65 -62.28
C SER A 166 11.41 3.65 -61.52
N GLN A 167 11.07 2.54 -60.87
CA GLN A 167 10.16 2.48 -59.72
C GLN A 167 10.24 1.10 -59.08
N THR A 168 10.33 1.05 -57.75
CA THR A 168 10.16 -0.18 -56.95
C THR A 168 8.70 -0.61 -57.03
N GLN A 169 8.30 -1.11 -58.20
CA GLN A 169 7.10 -1.92 -58.41
C GLN A 169 7.59 -3.19 -59.08
N ILE A 170 7.42 -4.33 -58.41
CA ILE A 170 7.51 -5.64 -59.04
C ILE A 170 6.34 -5.70 -60.04
N TYR A 171 6.53 -5.19 -61.25
CA TYR A 171 5.61 -5.44 -62.35
C TYR A 171 5.98 -6.77 -62.98
N GLY A 172 5.05 -7.71 -62.89
CA GLY A 172 4.95 -8.76 -63.88
C GLY A 172 4.50 -8.14 -65.20
N GLU A 173 5.31 -8.26 -66.24
CA GLU A 173 4.81 -8.14 -67.60
C GLU A 173 3.79 -9.26 -67.84
N GLN A 174 2.56 -8.88 -68.18
CA GLN A 174 1.57 -9.81 -68.72
C GLN A 174 2.07 -10.28 -70.09
N TYR A 175 2.57 -11.52 -70.15
CA TYR A 175 2.50 -12.28 -71.40
C TYR A 175 1.03 -12.63 -71.68
N SER A 176 0.56 -12.26 -72.87
CA SER A 176 -0.73 -12.71 -73.39
C SER A 176 -0.70 -14.23 -73.56
N GLY A 177 -1.20 -14.97 -72.57
CA GLY A 177 -1.35 -16.43 -72.67
C GLY A 177 -1.49 -17.21 -71.37
N PHE A 178 -1.15 -16.64 -70.20
CA PHE A 178 -1.21 -17.38 -68.93
C PHE A 178 -1.99 -16.60 -67.85
N THR A 179 -3.17 -17.12 -67.51
CA THR A 179 -4.00 -16.65 -66.40
C THR A 179 -3.75 -17.51 -65.16
N GLY A 180 -3.32 -16.93 -64.03
CA GLY A 180 -3.34 -17.66 -62.75
C GLY A 180 -2.36 -17.27 -61.64
N TRP A 181 -1.73 -16.10 -61.65
CA TRP A 181 -0.85 -15.68 -60.54
C TRP A 181 -1.56 -14.65 -59.66
N THR A 182 -1.78 -14.99 -58.39
CA THR A 182 -2.27 -14.05 -57.37
C THR A 182 -1.13 -13.74 -56.41
N TYR A 183 -0.58 -12.52 -56.47
CA TYR A 183 0.39 -12.04 -55.50
C TYR A 183 -0.32 -11.20 -54.44
N THR A 184 -0.23 -11.58 -53.17
CA THR A 184 -0.73 -10.76 -52.06
C THR A 184 0.47 -10.22 -51.29
N VAL A 185 0.80 -8.94 -51.49
CA VAL A 185 1.76 -8.25 -50.62
C VAL A 185 0.95 -7.58 -49.51
N GLY A 186 0.96 -8.19 -48.32
CA GLY A 186 0.30 -7.60 -47.15
C GLY A 186 0.98 -6.29 -46.77
N LYS A 187 0.21 -5.19 -46.73
CA LYS A 187 0.65 -3.91 -46.15
C LYS A 187 1.03 -4.14 -44.68
N VAL A 188 2.27 -3.82 -44.31
CA VAL A 188 2.74 -3.89 -42.92
C VAL A 188 2.10 -2.75 -42.13
N ALA A 189 1.15 -3.06 -41.27
CA ALA A 189 0.74 -2.16 -40.20
C ALA A 189 1.74 -2.30 -39.04
N GLY A 190 2.23 -1.18 -38.50
CA GLY A 190 3.17 -1.18 -37.38
C GLY A 190 2.58 -1.90 -36.17
N GLY A 191 3.31 -2.90 -35.63
CA GLY A 191 3.03 -3.49 -34.31
C GLY A 191 2.83 -5.01 -34.22
N ALA A 192 2.98 -5.80 -35.30
CA ALA A 192 2.84 -7.25 -35.20
C ALA A 192 4.19 -7.97 -34.96
N SER A 193 4.39 -8.50 -33.75
CA SER A 193 5.51 -9.38 -33.38
C SER A 193 5.16 -10.84 -33.67
N GLY A 194 5.58 -11.33 -34.84
CA GLY A 194 5.52 -12.75 -35.17
C GLY A 194 6.35 -13.03 -36.42
N SER A 195 7.16 -14.10 -36.39
CA SER A 195 7.82 -14.62 -37.59
C SER A 195 6.75 -14.92 -38.65
N ARG A 196 6.83 -14.27 -39.82
CA ARG A 196 5.94 -14.55 -40.94
C ARG A 196 6.76 -15.05 -42.12
N THR A 197 6.42 -16.26 -42.55
CA THR A 197 6.95 -16.93 -43.74
C THR A 197 6.47 -16.22 -45.00
N LEU A 198 7.39 -15.77 -45.86
CA LEU A 198 7.09 -15.49 -47.26
C LEU A 198 7.06 -16.82 -48.00
N GLY A 199 5.87 -17.38 -48.19
CA GLY A 199 5.68 -18.59 -48.99
C GLY A 199 5.53 -18.23 -50.47
N TYR A 200 6.41 -18.77 -51.31
CA TYR A 200 6.24 -18.79 -52.76
C TYR A 200 5.91 -20.21 -53.22
N SER A 201 4.84 -20.37 -54.02
CA SER A 201 4.57 -21.61 -54.74
C SER A 201 4.70 -21.34 -56.24
N ALA A 202 5.74 -21.90 -56.86
CA ALA A 202 5.81 -21.96 -58.32
C ALA A 202 5.20 -23.28 -58.77
N SER A 203 4.20 -23.22 -59.65
CA SER A 203 3.73 -24.41 -60.36
C SER A 203 4.85 -24.89 -61.29
N THR A 204 5.22 -26.16 -61.15
CA THR A 204 6.24 -26.81 -61.98
C THR A 204 5.76 -26.84 -63.41
N THR A 205 6.27 -25.95 -64.26
CA THR A 205 6.66 -26.18 -65.67
C THR A 205 7.01 -24.81 -66.30
N TYR A 206 8.30 -24.54 -66.48
CA TYR A 206 8.92 -23.41 -67.21
C TYR A 206 8.62 -21.96 -66.73
N ALA A 207 9.25 -21.54 -65.63
CA ALA A 207 9.48 -20.12 -65.37
C ALA A 207 10.99 -19.89 -65.22
N ARG A 208 11.62 -19.23 -66.20
CA ARG A 208 13.00 -18.72 -66.15
C ARG A 208 12.94 -17.21 -65.92
N GLY A 209 13.43 -16.75 -64.78
CA GLY A 209 13.43 -15.35 -64.37
C GLY A 209 14.15 -15.18 -63.05
N ASN A 210 15.00 -14.16 -62.96
CA ASN A 210 15.81 -13.86 -61.77
C ASN A 210 15.02 -12.95 -60.79
N TYR A 211 14.95 -13.34 -59.52
CA TYR A 211 14.30 -12.56 -58.47
C TYR A 211 15.26 -12.40 -57.28
N VAL A 212 15.52 -11.15 -56.88
CA VAL A 212 16.25 -10.83 -55.64
C VAL A 212 15.23 -10.27 -54.65
N ALA A 213 15.02 -10.96 -53.53
CA ALA A 213 14.23 -10.45 -52.41
C ALA A 213 15.19 -10.08 -51.28
N ILE A 214 15.17 -8.81 -50.84
CA ILE A 214 15.95 -8.34 -49.70
C ILE A 214 14.97 -8.13 -48.54
N ALA A 215 15.03 -8.98 -47.52
CA ALA A 215 14.27 -8.79 -46.29
C ALA A 215 15.16 -8.12 -45.24
N ILE A 216 14.75 -6.94 -44.76
CA ILE A 216 15.43 -6.23 -43.66
C ILE A 216 14.50 -6.29 -42.45
N ALA A 217 14.87 -7.10 -41.46
CA ALA A 217 14.14 -7.18 -40.20
C ALA A 217 14.65 -6.09 -39.23
N PRO A 218 13.80 -5.17 -38.74
CA PRO A 218 14.19 -4.28 -37.65
C PRO A 218 14.36 -5.10 -36.36
N ALA A 219 15.56 -5.07 -35.80
CA ALA A 219 15.85 -5.67 -34.50
C ALA A 219 15.24 -4.82 -33.37
N SER A 220 14.02 -5.14 -32.95
CA SER A 220 13.52 -4.74 -31.63
C SER A 220 13.13 -5.98 -30.86
N ALA A 221 13.98 -6.40 -29.92
CA ALA A 221 13.58 -7.33 -28.88
C ALA A 221 12.58 -6.60 -27.97
N SER A 222 11.29 -6.79 -28.21
CA SER A 222 10.24 -6.34 -27.30
C SER A 222 10.29 -7.23 -26.07
N VAL A 223 10.87 -6.72 -24.98
CA VAL A 223 10.64 -7.29 -23.64
C VAL A 223 9.15 -7.11 -23.36
N THR A 224 8.40 -8.19 -23.25
CA THR A 224 7.00 -8.13 -22.81
C THR A 224 7.00 -7.72 -21.35
N LEU A 225 6.66 -6.47 -21.07
CA LEU A 225 6.58 -5.95 -19.71
C LEU A 225 5.29 -6.45 -19.05
N GLY A 226 5.42 -7.03 -17.86
CA GLY A 226 4.27 -7.34 -17.01
C GLY A 226 3.73 -6.08 -16.35
N GLU A 227 2.43 -6.05 -16.07
CA GLU A 227 1.86 -4.99 -15.23
C GLU A 227 2.36 -5.16 -13.79
N LEU A 228 2.94 -4.10 -13.21
CA LEU A 228 3.30 -4.11 -11.80
C LEU A 228 2.04 -4.06 -10.94
N SER A 229 1.98 -4.92 -9.93
CA SER A 229 0.96 -4.83 -8.89
C SER A 229 1.62 -4.72 -7.52
N PHE A 230 1.00 -3.90 -6.66
CA PHE A 230 1.51 -3.58 -5.33
C PHE A 230 0.49 -4.00 -4.28
N THR A 231 0.94 -4.80 -3.32
CA THR A 231 0.14 -5.18 -2.16
C THR A 231 0.81 -4.62 -0.92
N GLN A 232 0.15 -3.69 -0.23
CA GLN A 232 0.65 -3.15 1.03
C GLN A 232 0.75 -4.28 2.07
N THR A 233 1.95 -4.49 2.61
CA THR A 233 2.22 -5.52 3.63
C THR A 233 2.21 -4.96 5.04
N THR A 234 2.49 -3.66 5.22
CA THR A 234 2.31 -3.00 6.52
C THR A 234 0.83 -2.78 6.78
N THR A 235 0.29 -3.43 7.80
CA THR A 235 -1.04 -3.14 8.32
C THR A 235 -1.02 -1.85 9.15
N ASP A 236 -1.86 -0.90 8.74
CA ASP A 236 -2.23 0.30 9.54
C ASP A 236 -1.08 1.24 9.90
N PRO A 237 -0.29 1.66 8.90
CA PRO A 237 0.79 2.60 9.13
C PRO A 237 0.22 3.94 9.62
N VAL A 238 0.91 4.54 10.59
CA VAL A 238 0.71 5.95 10.95
C VAL A 238 1.91 6.77 10.50
N ALA A 239 1.79 8.08 10.66
CA ALA A 239 2.90 8.97 10.39
C ALA A 239 4.18 8.55 11.16
N GLY A 240 5.29 8.47 10.45
CA GLY A 240 6.60 8.07 10.98
C GLY A 240 6.90 6.57 11.06
N GLU A 241 5.92 5.69 10.84
CA GLU A 241 6.14 4.23 10.81
C GLU A 241 6.44 3.74 9.39
N ASP A 242 7.41 2.82 9.27
CA ASP A 242 7.79 2.22 7.98
C ASP A 242 6.59 1.58 7.28
N VAL A 243 6.45 1.86 5.98
CA VAL A 243 5.39 1.28 5.14
C VAL A 243 6.02 0.42 4.07
N SER A 244 5.53 -0.81 3.92
CA SER A 244 6.06 -1.78 2.97
C SER A 244 4.99 -2.31 2.02
N TRP A 245 5.44 -2.68 0.81
CA TRP A 245 4.63 -3.31 -0.23
C TRP A 245 5.40 -4.48 -0.86
N THR A 246 4.68 -5.55 -1.21
CA THR A 246 5.19 -6.57 -2.14
C THR A 246 4.88 -6.13 -3.56
N ILE A 247 5.87 -6.26 -4.44
CA ILE A 247 5.77 -5.93 -5.86
C ILE A 247 5.70 -7.24 -6.66
N ALA A 248 4.61 -7.45 -7.40
CA ALA A 248 4.52 -8.53 -8.39
C ALA A 248 4.66 -7.96 -9.81
N GLY A 249 5.15 -8.78 -10.74
CA GLY A 249 5.38 -8.38 -12.13
C GLY A 249 6.71 -7.64 -12.40
N LYS A 250 7.52 -7.41 -11.35
CA LYS A 250 8.83 -6.75 -11.46
C LYS A 250 9.81 -7.57 -12.31
N THR A 251 10.49 -6.92 -13.24
CA THR A 251 11.51 -7.54 -14.08
C THR A 251 12.78 -7.87 -13.27
N THR A 252 13.38 -9.04 -13.52
CA THR A 252 14.63 -9.42 -12.85
C THR A 252 15.73 -8.39 -13.14
N GLY A 253 16.36 -7.88 -12.08
CA GLY A 253 17.43 -6.89 -12.18
C GLY A 253 16.98 -5.43 -12.33
N SER A 254 15.68 -5.14 -12.49
CA SER A 254 15.18 -3.76 -12.53
C SER A 254 15.23 -3.07 -11.16
N THR A 255 15.15 -1.74 -11.16
CA THR A 255 14.83 -0.95 -9.96
C THR A 255 13.42 -0.38 -10.10
N VAL A 256 12.70 -0.28 -8.99
CA VAL A 256 11.40 0.40 -8.91
C VAL A 256 11.55 1.59 -7.99
N ASP A 257 11.34 2.78 -8.53
CA ASP A 257 11.31 4.05 -7.82
C ASP A 257 9.87 4.54 -7.70
N VAL A 258 9.43 4.95 -6.53
CA VAL A 258 8.08 5.46 -6.28
C VAL A 258 8.18 6.85 -5.70
N THR A 259 7.56 7.82 -6.36
CA THR A 259 7.36 9.18 -5.84
C THR A 259 5.92 9.31 -5.37
N PHE A 260 5.74 9.67 -4.10
CA PHE A 260 4.43 9.85 -3.48
C PHE A 260 3.90 11.28 -3.63
N SER A 261 2.59 11.45 -3.46
CA SER A 261 1.88 12.72 -3.59
C SER A 261 2.31 13.79 -2.59
N ASP A 262 3.03 13.43 -1.53
CA ASP A 262 3.67 14.36 -0.59
C ASP A 262 5.14 14.66 -0.90
N GLY A 263 5.63 14.22 -2.07
CA GLY A 263 7.00 14.42 -2.55
C GLY A 263 8.03 13.47 -1.94
N SER A 264 7.63 12.58 -1.03
CA SER A 264 8.52 11.56 -0.50
C SER A 264 8.79 10.45 -1.53
N ASN A 265 9.95 9.81 -1.43
CA ASN A 265 10.37 8.77 -2.37
C ASN A 265 10.70 7.45 -1.66
N ALA A 266 10.49 6.34 -2.35
CA ALA A 266 10.97 5.01 -1.97
C ALA A 266 11.58 4.32 -3.20
N SER A 267 12.63 3.52 -3.02
CA SER A 267 13.28 2.78 -4.10
C SER A 267 13.60 1.36 -3.65
N THR A 268 13.51 0.40 -4.57
CA THR A 268 13.94 -0.98 -4.31
C THR A 268 14.42 -1.67 -5.58
N SER A 269 15.42 -2.53 -5.41
CA SER A 269 15.85 -3.52 -6.42
C SER A 269 15.25 -4.91 -6.15
N THR A 270 14.56 -5.10 -5.03
CA THR A 270 14.00 -6.38 -4.58
C THR A 270 12.50 -6.47 -4.84
N ALA A 271 11.87 -7.59 -4.47
CA ALA A 271 10.42 -7.77 -4.53
C ALA A 271 9.65 -7.01 -3.44
N THR A 272 10.35 -6.31 -2.54
CA THR A 272 9.76 -5.56 -1.43
C THR A 272 10.17 -4.10 -1.53
N LEU A 273 9.19 -3.20 -1.57
CA LEU A 273 9.40 -1.76 -1.43
C LEU A 273 9.16 -1.38 0.03
N THR A 274 10.08 -0.63 0.62
CA THR A 274 9.89 -0.08 1.97
C THR A 274 10.17 1.41 1.98
N LYS A 275 9.19 2.20 2.46
CA LYS A 275 9.37 3.61 2.79
C LYS A 275 9.83 3.72 4.24
N SER A 276 11.14 3.76 4.44
CA SER A 276 11.73 3.94 5.77
C SER A 276 11.47 5.34 6.33
N GLY A 277 11.25 5.41 7.65
CA GLY A 277 10.80 6.60 8.37
C GLY A 277 9.34 6.97 8.10
N GLY A 278 8.60 6.12 7.38
CA GLY A 278 7.20 6.33 7.05
C GLY A 278 6.90 7.60 6.27
N PHE A 279 5.64 8.03 6.35
CA PHE A 279 5.16 9.33 5.86
C PHE A 279 5.09 10.32 7.01
N ALA A 280 5.36 11.60 6.76
CA ALA A 280 5.35 12.61 7.83
C ALA A 280 3.94 12.97 8.30
N MET A 281 2.93 12.84 7.44
CA MET A 281 1.56 13.30 7.70
C MET A 281 0.54 12.20 7.38
N PRO A 282 -0.53 12.06 8.17
CA PRO A 282 -1.67 11.19 7.85
C PRO A 282 -2.33 11.51 6.50
N GLY A 283 -3.16 10.59 6.02
CA GLY A 283 -3.94 10.69 4.78
C GLY A 283 -3.59 9.65 3.73
N VAL A 284 -4.33 9.67 2.62
CA VAL A 284 -4.05 8.81 1.46
C VAL A 284 -2.85 9.37 0.70
N LYS A 285 -1.84 8.53 0.49
CA LYS A 285 -0.63 8.80 -0.28
C LYS A 285 -0.71 8.03 -1.56
N VAL A 286 -0.63 8.74 -2.67
CA VAL A 286 -0.65 8.15 -4.00
C VAL A 286 0.78 8.18 -4.54
N GLY A 287 1.35 7.01 -4.78
CA GLY A 287 2.67 6.80 -5.38
C GLY A 287 2.56 6.56 -6.88
N THR A 288 3.45 7.18 -7.64
CA THR A 288 3.65 6.88 -9.06
C THR A 288 4.91 6.01 -9.19
N PRO A 289 4.74 4.69 -9.39
CA PRO A 289 5.87 3.78 -9.58
C PRO A 289 6.47 3.91 -10.98
N ILE A 290 7.79 3.94 -11.02
CA ILE A 290 8.63 4.00 -12.21
C ILE A 290 9.59 2.82 -12.16
N GLU A 291 9.48 1.89 -13.10
CA GLU A 291 10.45 0.79 -13.25
C GLU A 291 11.55 1.16 -14.25
N THR A 292 12.80 1.07 -13.80
CA THR A 292 14.00 1.23 -14.62
C THR A 292 14.64 -0.13 -14.86
N LEU A 293 14.64 -0.59 -16.12
CA LEU A 293 15.22 -1.88 -16.50
C LEU A 293 16.75 -1.82 -16.48
N ALA A 294 17.39 -2.88 -16.00
CA ALA A 294 18.84 -3.00 -16.07
C ALA A 294 19.35 -2.91 -17.52
N GLY A 295 20.15 -1.88 -17.81
CA GLY A 295 20.77 -1.68 -19.12
C GLY A 295 19.89 -1.00 -20.19
N ALA A 296 18.65 -0.62 -19.88
CA ALA A 296 17.83 0.15 -20.81
C ALA A 296 18.16 1.65 -20.68
N THR A 297 18.53 2.29 -21.79
CA THR A 297 18.95 3.70 -21.77
C THR A 297 17.79 4.70 -21.83
N ASN A 298 16.59 4.36 -22.34
CA ASN A 298 15.74 5.44 -22.88
C ASN A 298 14.23 5.45 -22.57
N THR A 299 13.61 4.54 -21.80
CA THR A 299 12.22 4.80 -21.37
C THR A 299 11.82 4.02 -20.12
N PRO A 300 11.53 4.70 -18.99
CA PRO A 300 10.97 4.05 -17.81
C PRO A 300 9.54 3.54 -18.06
N HIS A 301 9.17 2.43 -17.43
CA HIS A 301 7.80 1.93 -17.47
C HIS A 301 6.99 2.52 -16.31
N MET A 302 5.88 3.20 -16.61
CA MET A 302 4.93 3.68 -15.62
C MET A 302 3.80 2.67 -15.46
N SER A 303 3.43 2.35 -14.23
CA SER A 303 2.32 1.44 -13.92
C SER A 303 1.23 2.11 -13.07
N ALA A 304 0.19 1.35 -12.73
CA ALA A 304 -0.93 1.83 -11.94
C ALA A 304 -0.49 2.47 -10.60
N SER A 305 -1.28 3.43 -10.13
CA SER A 305 -1.02 4.17 -8.89
C SER A 305 -0.91 3.23 -7.67
N LEU A 306 0.11 3.43 -6.85
CA LEU A 306 0.27 2.77 -5.57
C LEU A 306 -0.42 3.62 -4.49
N ASN A 307 -1.37 3.06 -3.75
CA ASN A 307 -2.06 3.79 -2.68
C ASN A 307 -1.58 3.33 -1.30
N ALA A 308 -1.38 4.27 -0.39
CA ALA A 308 -1.11 4.03 1.02
C ALA A 308 -2.04 4.88 1.87
N THR A 309 -2.84 4.28 2.76
CA THR A 309 -3.63 5.06 3.71
C THR A 309 -2.86 5.17 5.01
N ILE A 310 -2.44 6.39 5.37
CA ILE A 310 -1.72 6.67 6.61
C ILE A 310 -2.71 7.18 7.63
N LEU A 311 -2.82 6.47 8.75
CA LEU A 311 -3.80 6.79 9.78
C LEU A 311 -3.31 7.93 10.68
N THR A 312 -4.25 8.73 11.16
CA THR A 312 -4.03 9.66 12.27
C THR A 312 -3.97 8.85 13.57
N GLN A 313 -2.87 8.97 14.29
CA GLN A 313 -2.66 8.25 15.55
C GLN A 313 -3.27 9.04 16.72
N VAL A 314 -3.98 8.34 17.60
CA VAL A 314 -4.43 8.83 18.90
C VAL A 314 -3.79 7.96 19.98
N LYS A 315 -2.86 8.54 20.76
CA LYS A 315 -2.12 7.86 21.82
C LYS A 315 -2.75 8.16 23.17
N VAL A 316 -3.24 7.12 23.83
CA VAL A 316 -3.91 7.21 25.13
C VAL A 316 -3.01 6.64 26.20
N GLY A 317 -2.58 7.48 27.14
CA GLY A 317 -1.96 6.99 28.37
C GLY A 317 -3.03 6.37 29.26
N VAL A 318 -2.90 5.09 29.58
CA VAL A 318 -3.80 4.40 30.49
C VAL A 318 -3.09 4.28 31.84
N ALA A 319 -3.52 5.06 32.82
CA ALA A 319 -2.98 5.03 34.18
C ALA A 319 -4.04 4.48 35.14
N GLY A 320 -3.62 3.72 36.14
CA GLY A 320 -4.56 3.20 37.11
C GLY A 320 -4.15 1.92 37.77
N SER A 321 -5.12 1.34 38.47
CA SER A 321 -4.94 0.08 39.20
C SER A 321 -5.37 -1.13 38.38
N SER A 322 -6.00 -2.12 39.01
CA SER A 322 -6.34 -3.40 38.39
C SER A 322 -7.28 -3.29 37.19
N THR A 323 -8.27 -2.39 37.22
CA THR A 323 -9.25 -2.24 36.13
C THR A 323 -8.57 -1.76 34.83
N PRO A 324 -7.81 -0.64 34.79
CA PRO A 324 -7.10 -0.26 33.57
C PRO A 324 -5.91 -1.17 33.23
N ALA A 325 -5.25 -1.80 34.21
CA ALA A 325 -4.22 -2.79 33.91
C ALA A 325 -4.78 -3.99 33.11
N ASN A 326 -6.05 -4.35 33.34
CA ASN A 326 -6.75 -5.38 32.57
C ASN A 326 -7.18 -4.91 31.17
N TRP A 327 -7.14 -3.62 30.84
CA TRP A 327 -7.50 -3.13 29.50
C TRP A 327 -6.54 -3.60 28.41
N THR A 328 -5.29 -3.87 28.76
CA THR A 328 -4.22 -4.21 27.81
C THR A 328 -3.47 -5.49 28.17
N SER A 329 -3.79 -6.14 29.30
CA SER A 329 -3.17 -7.42 29.69
C SER A 329 -3.89 -8.59 29.02
N ASN A 330 -3.13 -9.46 28.37
CA ASN A 330 -3.55 -10.70 27.70
C ASN A 330 -3.62 -11.91 28.64
N SER A 331 -3.16 -11.80 29.88
CA SER A 331 -3.30 -12.79 30.96
C SER A 331 -2.57 -12.27 32.20
N PHE A 332 -2.86 -12.76 33.41
CA PHE A 332 -2.10 -12.51 34.65
C PHE A 332 -0.68 -13.13 34.61
N SER A 333 -0.03 -13.20 33.46
CA SER A 333 1.35 -13.64 33.40
C SER A 333 2.23 -12.52 33.95
N THR A 334 2.79 -12.72 35.14
CA THR A 334 3.83 -11.88 35.75
C THR A 334 5.10 -11.76 34.90
N THR A 335 5.13 -12.38 33.71
CA THR A 335 6.23 -12.40 32.76
C THR A 335 5.97 -11.59 31.47
N GLU A 336 4.75 -11.10 31.22
CA GLU A 336 4.54 -10.10 30.17
C GLU A 336 5.04 -8.76 30.71
N PRO A 337 6.04 -8.13 30.08
CA PRO A 337 6.59 -6.88 30.59
C PRO A 337 5.48 -5.79 30.58
N PRO A 338 5.43 -4.88 31.58
CA PRO A 338 4.51 -3.74 31.66
C PRO A 338 4.72 -2.73 30.51
N ASN A 339 4.48 -3.17 29.29
CA ASN A 339 4.91 -2.53 28.04
C ASN A 339 3.92 -2.85 26.89
N SER A 340 2.81 -3.54 27.16
CA SER A 340 1.87 -3.96 26.12
C SER A 340 1.15 -2.73 25.54
N ARG A 341 1.20 -2.61 24.20
CA ARG A 341 0.50 -1.57 23.44
C ARG A 341 -0.68 -2.24 22.76
N LEU A 342 -1.90 -1.91 23.19
CA LEU A 342 -3.11 -2.34 22.49
C LEU A 342 -3.40 -1.34 21.37
N ARG A 343 -3.45 -1.83 20.12
CA ARG A 343 -3.77 -1.03 18.93
C ARG A 343 -5.17 -1.38 18.45
N VAL A 344 -5.98 -0.37 18.15
CA VAL A 344 -7.35 -0.54 17.64
C VAL A 344 -7.51 0.35 16.38
N TRP A 345 -8.12 -0.18 15.31
CA TRP A 345 -8.38 0.53 14.05
C TRP A 345 -9.55 -0.08 13.26
N ASN A 346 -10.04 0.62 12.23
CA ASN A 346 -11.21 0.23 11.44
C ASN A 346 -10.79 -0.56 10.18
N GLY A 347 -11.30 -1.78 9.99
CA GLY A 347 -11.26 -2.48 8.70
C GLY A 347 -10.49 -3.80 8.63
N SER A 348 -9.47 -4.05 9.46
CA SER A 348 -8.78 -5.34 9.44
C SER A 348 -7.90 -5.60 10.67
N SER A 349 -8.48 -6.28 11.67
CA SER A 349 -7.91 -7.37 12.48
C SER A 349 -8.15 -7.26 13.99
N TYR A 350 -9.34 -7.72 14.37
CA TYR A 350 -9.62 -8.32 15.69
C TYR A 350 -8.95 -9.70 15.86
N ALA A 351 -8.01 -10.09 14.98
CA ALA A 351 -7.65 -11.49 14.81
C ALA A 351 -6.62 -12.03 15.81
N SER A 352 -5.85 -11.20 16.54
CA SER A 352 -4.77 -11.71 17.40
C SER A 352 -5.06 -11.76 18.90
N PHE A 353 -6.17 -11.20 19.38
CA PHE A 353 -6.58 -11.37 20.79
C PHE A 353 -7.65 -12.44 20.98
N ALA A 354 -8.39 -12.81 19.93
CA ALA A 354 -9.47 -13.79 19.99
C ALA A 354 -9.00 -15.26 20.17
N SER A 355 -7.70 -15.56 20.09
CA SER A 355 -7.20 -16.95 20.10
C SER A 355 -6.45 -17.37 21.36
N VAL A 356 -6.29 -16.53 22.38
CA VAL A 356 -5.72 -16.98 23.66
C VAL A 356 -6.87 -17.40 24.56
N ALA A 357 -7.15 -18.70 24.56
CA ALA A 357 -8.16 -19.34 25.39
C ALA A 357 -7.85 -19.12 26.89
N GLY A 358 -8.35 -18.02 27.45
CA GLY A 358 -8.35 -17.68 28.87
C GLY A 358 -9.50 -16.69 29.14
N PRO A 359 -9.96 -16.54 30.39
CA PRO A 359 -11.09 -15.65 30.70
C PRO A 359 -10.78 -14.21 30.26
N ASN A 360 -11.50 -13.80 29.22
CA ASN A 360 -11.77 -12.48 28.62
C ASN A 360 -11.16 -11.21 29.24
N LYS A 361 -9.83 -11.07 29.31
CA LYS A 361 -9.19 -9.77 29.56
C LYS A 361 -9.09 -8.90 28.31
N GLY A 362 -9.03 -7.58 28.47
CA GLY A 362 -9.01 -6.60 27.38
C GLY A 362 -10.35 -6.03 26.84
N PRO A 363 -11.57 -6.46 27.25
CA PRO A 363 -12.80 -5.93 26.66
C PRO A 363 -13.01 -4.44 26.95
N GLY A 364 -12.49 -3.93 28.07
CA GLY A 364 -12.46 -2.50 28.37
C GLY A 364 -11.63 -1.71 27.36
N GLY A 365 -10.35 -2.04 27.20
CA GLY A 365 -9.48 -1.34 26.23
C GLY A 365 -9.97 -1.43 24.79
N VAL A 366 -10.47 -2.59 24.39
CA VAL A 366 -11.09 -2.78 23.06
C VAL A 366 -12.37 -1.97 22.92
N GLY A 367 -13.25 -2.00 23.93
CA GLY A 367 -14.49 -1.21 23.95
C GLY A 367 -14.23 0.29 23.86
N PHE A 368 -13.21 0.77 24.58
CA PHE A 368 -12.73 2.15 24.51
C PHE A 368 -12.31 2.51 23.08
N GLY A 369 -11.37 1.74 22.50
CA GLY A 369 -10.80 2.01 21.19
C GLY A 369 -11.84 1.95 20.07
N ASN A 370 -12.68 0.91 20.06
CA ASN A 370 -13.74 0.74 19.08
C ASN A 370 -14.76 1.87 19.13
N TYR A 371 -15.17 2.27 20.35
CA TYR A 371 -16.09 3.39 20.50
C TYR A 371 -15.48 4.67 19.93
N LEU A 372 -14.24 4.99 20.31
CA LEU A 372 -13.59 6.22 19.86
C LEU A 372 -13.43 6.23 18.32
N LEU A 373 -13.02 5.11 17.72
CA LEU A 373 -12.91 4.98 16.26
C LEU A 373 -14.26 5.09 15.54
N SER A 374 -15.33 4.56 16.12
CA SER A 374 -16.67 4.70 15.56
C SER A 374 -17.10 6.16 15.43
N LYS A 375 -16.52 7.05 16.25
CA LYS A 375 -16.77 8.49 16.23
C LYS A 375 -15.77 9.27 15.37
N LEU A 376 -14.51 8.84 15.34
CA LEU A 376 -13.44 9.50 14.57
C LEU A 376 -13.43 9.12 13.09
N GLY A 377 -13.93 7.94 12.73
CA GLY A 377 -13.98 7.43 11.36
C GLY A 377 -12.76 6.57 10.98
N PRO A 378 -12.73 6.08 9.73
CA PRO A 378 -11.77 5.06 9.29
C PRO A 378 -10.31 5.52 9.18
N ASN A 379 -10.06 6.83 9.22
CA ASN A 379 -8.72 7.40 9.04
C ASN A 379 -7.92 7.51 10.34
N TYR A 380 -8.37 6.86 11.42
CA TYR A 380 -7.76 6.94 12.74
C TYR A 380 -7.29 5.58 13.24
N ARG A 381 -6.26 5.62 14.10
CA ARG A 381 -5.77 4.50 14.91
C ARG A 381 -5.72 4.94 16.37
N VAL A 382 -6.22 4.12 17.27
CA VAL A 382 -6.13 4.35 18.72
C VAL A 382 -5.09 3.41 19.31
N ASP A 383 -4.13 3.99 20.04
CA ASP A 383 -3.06 3.28 20.71
C ASP A 383 -3.17 3.48 22.22
N LEU A 384 -3.48 2.41 22.94
CA LEU A 384 -3.50 2.41 24.40
C LEU A 384 -2.12 2.04 24.93
N ILE A 385 -1.51 2.95 25.67
CA ILE A 385 -0.20 2.80 26.29
C ILE A 385 -0.42 2.49 27.76
N ASN A 386 -0.20 1.23 28.14
CA ASN A 386 -0.49 0.76 29.48
C ASN A 386 0.56 1.19 30.50
N GLY A 387 0.29 2.26 31.22
CA GLY A 387 1.03 2.63 32.41
C GLY A 387 0.46 2.01 33.69
N ALA A 388 -0.69 1.35 33.65
CA ALA A 388 -1.42 0.91 34.83
C ALA A 388 -0.77 -0.30 35.54
N LEU A 389 -0.92 -0.34 36.87
CA LEU A 389 -0.36 -1.38 37.73
C LEU A 389 -1.39 -1.84 38.75
N GLY A 390 -1.80 -3.10 38.68
CA GLY A 390 -2.80 -3.70 39.57
C GLY A 390 -2.44 -3.64 41.05
N GLY A 391 -3.45 -3.52 41.91
CA GLY A 391 -3.30 -3.52 43.37
C GLY A 391 -2.73 -2.23 43.97
N THR A 392 -2.63 -1.16 43.19
CA THR A 392 -2.06 0.12 43.63
C THR A 392 -3.13 1.16 43.99
N GLY A 393 -2.87 1.99 45.02
CA GLY A 393 -3.66 3.16 45.40
C GLY A 393 -3.03 4.48 44.94
N LEU A 394 -3.85 5.48 44.66
CA LEU A 394 -3.51 6.84 44.23
C LEU A 394 -2.44 7.50 45.10
N GLN A 395 -2.42 7.25 46.41
CA GLN A 395 -1.38 7.79 47.30
C GLN A 395 0.04 7.45 46.79
N ASN A 396 0.22 6.23 46.28
CA ASN A 396 1.50 5.78 45.71
C ASN A 396 1.80 6.43 44.35
N TRP A 397 0.77 6.81 43.60
CA TRP A 397 0.89 7.49 42.31
C TRP A 397 1.15 8.99 42.45
N ALA A 398 0.70 9.59 43.55
CA ALA A 398 0.98 10.98 43.87
C ALA A 398 2.44 11.22 44.30
N ASN A 399 3.13 10.17 44.76
CA ASN A 399 4.54 10.24 45.13
C ASN A 399 5.46 10.18 43.89
N ARG A 400 5.90 11.35 43.42
CA ARG A 400 6.79 11.50 42.26
C ARG A 400 8.12 10.74 42.39
N GLU A 401 8.68 10.71 43.60
CA GLU A 401 9.98 10.10 43.93
C GLU A 401 9.84 8.75 44.62
N GLY A 402 8.72 8.04 44.39
CA GLY A 402 8.58 6.65 44.81
C GLY A 402 9.78 5.80 44.36
N PRO A 403 9.94 4.57 44.90
CA PRO A 403 11.03 3.68 44.50
C PRO A 403 11.13 3.61 42.96
N ALA A 404 12.34 3.41 42.40
CA ALA A 404 12.56 3.50 40.95
C ALA A 404 11.68 2.55 40.10
N ASN A 405 11.12 1.50 40.72
CA ASN A 405 10.13 0.58 40.13
C ASN A 405 8.69 0.81 40.65
N GLY A 406 8.44 1.99 41.20
CA GLY A 406 7.15 2.41 41.72
C GLY A 406 6.19 2.76 40.59
N ASN A 407 4.91 2.83 40.94
CA ASN A 407 3.80 2.94 39.99
C ASN A 407 3.92 4.19 39.11
N TYR A 408 4.27 5.33 39.72
CA TYR A 408 4.43 6.59 39.02
C TYR A 408 5.66 6.62 38.08
N PRO A 409 6.91 6.35 38.53
CA PRO A 409 8.07 6.36 37.64
C PRO A 409 7.93 5.45 36.42
N ALA A 410 7.41 4.23 36.59
CA ALA A 410 7.22 3.29 35.49
C ALA A 410 6.21 3.81 34.45
N CYS A 411 5.08 4.35 34.90
CA CYS A 411 4.08 4.97 34.03
C CYS A 411 4.64 6.22 33.32
N ARG A 412 5.32 7.10 34.06
CA ARG A 412 5.97 8.30 33.51
C ARG A 412 6.96 7.95 32.43
N ASP A 413 7.88 7.02 32.68
CA ASP A 413 8.94 6.66 31.74
C ASP A 413 8.37 6.04 30.47
N LEU A 414 7.30 5.25 30.60
CA LEU A 414 6.60 4.71 29.44
C LEU A 414 5.90 5.81 28.63
N PHE A 415 5.21 6.74 29.29
CA PHE A 415 4.52 7.84 28.62
C PHE A 415 5.51 8.81 27.96
N LEU A 416 6.67 9.05 28.59
CA LEU A 416 7.78 9.79 28.00
C LEU A 416 8.32 9.10 26.74
N ALA A 417 8.59 7.80 26.84
CA ALA A 417 9.18 7.04 25.74
C ALA A 417 8.25 6.89 24.52
N ARG A 418 6.93 6.86 24.74
CA ARG A 418 5.93 6.62 23.67
C ARG A 418 5.22 7.88 23.20
N GLY A 419 5.20 8.92 24.04
CA GLY A 419 4.31 10.07 23.91
C GLY A 419 2.84 9.67 24.16
N VAL A 420 2.06 10.59 24.73
CA VAL A 420 0.62 10.43 24.93
C VAL A 420 -0.07 11.73 24.53
N ASP A 421 -1.26 11.64 23.94
CA ASP A 421 -2.07 12.80 23.56
C ASP A 421 -2.93 13.27 24.74
N PHE A 422 -3.43 12.32 25.53
CA PHE A 422 -4.18 12.50 26.78
C PHE A 422 -4.05 11.25 27.68
N VAL A 423 -4.49 11.36 28.93
CA VAL A 423 -4.43 10.28 29.92
C VAL A 423 -5.82 9.93 30.44
N VAL A 424 -6.16 8.64 30.43
CA VAL A 424 -7.32 8.09 31.13
C VAL A 424 -6.84 7.48 32.44
N VAL A 425 -7.49 7.82 33.55
CA VAL A 425 -7.06 7.45 34.91
C VAL A 425 -8.17 6.75 35.66
N HIS A 426 -7.88 5.61 36.27
CA HIS A 426 -8.79 4.95 37.22
C HIS A 426 -8.02 4.50 38.46
N LEU A 427 -8.14 5.28 39.52
CA LEU A 427 -7.53 5.06 40.83
C LEU A 427 -8.56 5.38 41.92
N GLY A 428 -8.24 5.08 43.18
CA GLY A 428 -9.11 5.37 44.33
C GLY A 428 -9.68 4.14 45.02
N SER A 429 -9.94 3.04 44.29
CA SER A 429 -10.54 1.84 44.88
C SER A 429 -9.68 1.22 45.99
N ASN A 430 -8.36 1.17 45.80
CA ASN A 430 -7.47 0.62 46.83
C ASN A 430 -7.24 1.60 47.99
N ASP A 431 -7.27 2.90 47.74
CA ASP A 431 -7.16 3.92 48.79
C ASP A 431 -8.41 3.86 49.69
N ALA A 432 -9.59 3.78 49.09
CA ALA A 432 -10.86 3.64 49.81
C ALA A 432 -10.92 2.32 50.58
N ARG A 433 -10.55 1.21 49.94
CA ARG A 433 -10.51 -0.14 50.53
C ARG A 433 -9.55 -0.24 51.73
N ALA A 434 -8.44 0.47 51.69
CA ALA A 434 -7.42 0.40 52.74
C ALA A 434 -7.68 1.39 53.89
N ASP A 435 -8.85 2.04 53.91
CA ASP A 435 -9.20 3.11 54.86
C ASP A 435 -8.20 4.28 54.81
N GLN A 436 -7.59 4.50 53.65
CA GLN A 436 -6.51 5.45 53.43
C GLN A 436 -7.01 6.81 52.93
N VAL A 437 -8.32 7.09 52.94
CA VAL A 437 -8.85 8.38 52.49
C VAL A 437 -9.35 9.22 53.69
N PRO A 438 -8.47 9.97 54.39
CA PRO A 438 -8.86 10.77 55.55
C PRO A 438 -9.97 11.77 55.27
N SER A 439 -9.99 12.33 54.05
CA SER A 439 -10.99 13.31 53.62
C SER A 439 -11.08 13.37 52.10
N ARG A 440 -12.18 13.92 51.59
CA ARG A 440 -12.36 14.27 50.18
C ARG A 440 -11.22 15.14 49.64
N ALA A 441 -10.88 16.19 50.39
CA ALA A 441 -9.82 17.14 50.03
C ALA A 441 -8.43 16.49 49.94
N THR A 442 -8.16 15.47 50.78
CA THR A 442 -6.92 14.69 50.70
C THR A 442 -6.84 13.91 49.40
N HIS A 443 -7.90 13.17 49.03
CA HIS A 443 -7.93 12.40 47.79
C HIS A 443 -7.78 13.30 46.55
N GLU A 444 -8.50 14.43 46.55
CA GLU A 444 -8.41 15.48 45.53
C GLU A 444 -6.97 16.02 45.40
N SER A 445 -6.29 16.28 46.52
CA SER A 445 -4.89 16.74 46.52
C SER A 445 -3.94 15.72 45.89
N TRP A 446 -4.18 14.42 46.10
CA TRP A 446 -3.37 13.36 45.52
C TRP A 446 -3.53 13.28 44.00
N TYR A 447 -4.76 13.41 43.49
CA TYR A 447 -4.98 13.51 42.05
C TYR A 447 -4.28 14.73 41.45
N ARG A 448 -4.40 15.90 42.09
CA ARG A 448 -3.72 17.13 41.63
C ARG A 448 -2.20 16.97 41.59
N MET A 449 -1.61 16.31 42.60
CA MET A 449 -0.18 15.99 42.60
C MET A 449 0.17 15.04 41.45
N PHE A 450 -0.55 13.94 41.28
CA PHE A 450 -0.33 13.00 40.19
C PHE A 450 -0.38 13.67 38.81
N ILE A 451 -1.45 14.44 38.55
CA ILE A 451 -1.67 15.20 37.31
C ILE A 451 -0.56 16.24 37.10
N GLY A 452 -0.26 17.03 38.14
CA GLY A 452 0.78 18.06 38.09
C GLY A 452 2.17 17.50 37.81
N ASN A 453 2.50 16.36 38.43
CA ASN A 453 3.75 15.64 38.21
C ASN A 453 3.86 15.17 36.75
N LEU A 454 2.83 14.49 36.21
CA LEU A 454 2.85 14.02 34.82
C LEU A 454 2.93 15.18 33.82
N ARG A 455 2.16 16.26 34.03
CA ARG A 455 2.23 17.45 33.18
C ARG A 455 3.63 18.05 33.16
N THR A 456 4.28 18.09 34.32
CA THR A 456 5.65 18.61 34.48
C THR A 456 6.65 17.69 33.78
N ASP A 457 6.62 16.40 34.10
CA ASP A 457 7.59 15.42 33.57
C ASP A 457 7.46 15.27 32.05
N LEU A 458 6.24 15.29 31.51
CA LEU A 458 5.99 15.23 30.07
C LEU A 458 6.17 16.58 29.36
N SER A 459 6.46 17.66 30.09
CA SER A 459 6.52 19.04 29.55
C SER A 459 5.25 19.45 28.78
N ARG A 460 4.08 19.04 29.31
CA ARG A 460 2.75 19.29 28.72
C ARG A 460 1.80 19.87 29.77
N PRO A 461 1.85 21.18 30.05
CA PRO A 461 0.99 21.80 31.07
C PRO A 461 -0.50 21.74 30.74
N ASP A 462 -0.86 21.54 29.47
CA ASP A 462 -2.20 21.44 28.94
C ASP A 462 -2.67 19.98 28.71
N LEU A 463 -1.88 18.98 29.13
CA LEU A 463 -2.24 17.57 28.97
C LEU A 463 -3.61 17.29 29.61
N GLN A 464 -4.48 16.67 28.83
CA GLN A 464 -5.86 16.38 29.19
C GLN A 464 -5.94 15.09 30.01
N PHE A 465 -6.71 15.12 31.10
CA PHE A 465 -6.94 13.97 31.98
C PHE A 465 -8.41 13.59 32.02
N PHE A 466 -8.69 12.30 31.98
CA PHE A 466 -10.02 11.70 32.00
C PHE A 466 -10.12 10.78 33.21
N VAL A 467 -10.67 11.29 34.31
CA VAL A 467 -10.77 10.59 35.59
C VAL A 467 -12.02 9.71 35.59
N MET A 468 -11.84 8.42 35.77
CA MET A 468 -12.90 7.45 35.97
C MET A 468 -13.10 7.26 37.48
N GLY A 469 -14.35 7.28 37.91
CA GLY A 469 -14.73 7.16 39.30
C GLY A 469 -14.52 5.72 39.79
N CYS A 470 -13.97 5.57 40.99
CA CYS A 470 -13.62 4.26 41.53
C CYS A 470 -14.86 3.34 41.66
N GLN A 471 -14.76 2.15 41.05
CA GLN A 471 -15.73 1.09 41.31
C GLN A 471 -15.56 0.59 42.74
N ARG A 472 -16.64 0.10 43.33
CA ARG A 472 -16.68 -0.33 44.73
C ARG A 472 -15.93 -1.65 44.97
N TRP A 473 -15.75 -2.04 46.24
CA TRP A 473 -15.42 -3.40 46.70
C TRP A 473 -16.55 -3.95 47.59
N THR A 474 -16.92 -5.23 47.44
CA THR A 474 -18.00 -5.86 48.22
C THR A 474 -17.64 -7.19 48.94
N ALA A 475 -16.38 -7.65 48.90
CA ALA A 475 -16.01 -9.00 49.35
C ALA A 475 -15.92 -9.22 50.88
N ALA A 476 -16.32 -8.26 51.70
CA ALA A 476 -16.52 -8.42 53.15
C ALA A 476 -17.77 -7.62 53.53
N ALA A 477 -18.44 -7.97 54.63
CA ALA A 477 -19.55 -7.16 55.17
C ALA A 477 -19.03 -5.74 55.38
N SER A 478 -19.24 -4.86 54.39
CA SER A 478 -18.73 -3.50 54.40
C SER A 478 -19.36 -2.86 55.62
N ASN A 479 -18.51 -2.51 56.59
CA ASN A 479 -19.02 -1.84 57.77
C ASN A 479 -19.28 -0.39 57.41
N ALA A 480 -20.06 0.30 58.22
CA ALA A 480 -20.47 1.67 57.94
C ALA A 480 -19.27 2.64 57.78
N THR A 481 -18.09 2.29 58.30
CA THR A 481 -16.86 3.08 58.13
C THR A 481 -16.28 2.97 56.72
N ASP A 482 -16.44 1.83 56.05
CA ASP A 482 -15.84 1.57 54.72
C ASP A 482 -16.47 2.47 53.65
N ASP A 483 -17.80 2.62 53.69
CA ASP A 483 -18.59 3.44 52.76
C ASP A 483 -18.19 4.92 52.77
N VAL A 484 -17.76 5.43 53.92
CA VAL A 484 -17.29 6.81 54.07
C VAL A 484 -16.01 7.03 53.26
N TYR A 485 -15.08 6.08 53.26
CA TYR A 485 -13.86 6.19 52.45
C TYR A 485 -14.15 6.17 50.94
N TRP A 486 -15.11 5.35 50.52
CA TRP A 486 -15.59 5.33 49.13
C TRP A 486 -16.23 6.65 48.72
N ALA A 487 -17.07 7.24 49.58
CA ALA A 487 -17.69 8.55 49.34
C ALA A 487 -16.63 9.64 49.19
N ARG A 488 -15.65 9.67 50.09
CA ARG A 488 -14.54 10.63 50.06
C ARG A 488 -13.70 10.48 48.79
N ALA A 489 -13.39 9.25 48.37
CA ALA A 489 -12.64 8.97 47.15
C ALA A 489 -13.35 9.51 45.91
N ARG A 490 -14.63 9.13 45.72
CA ARG A 490 -15.46 9.56 44.59
C ARG A 490 -15.72 11.06 44.55
N GLY A 491 -15.99 11.66 45.72
CA GLY A 491 -16.11 13.11 45.82
C GLY A 491 -14.83 13.84 45.42
N GLY A 492 -13.65 13.26 45.73
CA GLY A 492 -12.36 13.80 45.30
C GLY A 492 -12.12 13.66 43.80
N GLU A 493 -12.53 12.53 43.21
CA GLU A 493 -12.47 12.27 41.76
C GLU A 493 -13.36 13.22 40.96
N GLN A 494 -14.55 13.52 41.48
CA GLN A 494 -15.45 14.51 40.88
C GLN A 494 -14.92 15.93 41.04
N ASN A 495 -14.40 16.31 42.21
CA ASN A 495 -13.86 17.65 42.43
C ASN A 495 -12.68 17.98 41.53
N VAL A 496 -11.75 17.03 41.37
CA VAL A 496 -10.58 17.28 40.53
C VAL A 496 -10.95 17.43 39.05
N ALA A 497 -12.14 16.96 38.63
CA ALA A 497 -12.65 17.17 37.29
C ALA A 497 -13.08 18.62 36.99
N ASP A 498 -13.19 19.48 38.00
CA ASP A 498 -13.41 20.92 37.80
C ASP A 498 -12.09 21.67 37.48
N ASP A 499 -10.94 21.02 37.65
CA ASP A 499 -9.64 21.60 37.32
C ASP A 499 -9.46 21.74 35.80
N ALA A 500 -8.62 22.71 35.38
CA ALA A 500 -8.33 22.94 33.97
C ALA A 500 -7.77 21.69 33.27
N ASN A 501 -8.36 21.34 32.12
CA ASN A 501 -8.00 20.19 31.30
C ASN A 501 -8.10 18.84 32.04
N VAL A 502 -8.99 18.75 33.03
CA VAL A 502 -9.37 17.51 33.69
C VAL A 502 -10.87 17.31 33.46
N HIS A 503 -11.29 16.07 33.22
CA HIS A 503 -12.68 15.72 32.96
C HIS A 503 -13.05 14.48 33.76
N PHE A 504 -14.22 14.49 34.36
CA PHE A 504 -14.82 13.27 34.86
C PHE A 504 -15.30 12.49 33.65
N ALA A 505 -14.83 11.26 33.49
CA ALA A 505 -14.96 10.50 32.25
C ALA A 505 -16.00 9.38 32.35
N ALA A 506 -16.05 8.70 33.49
CA ALA A 506 -16.99 7.62 33.73
C ALA A 506 -17.28 7.45 35.22
N SER A 507 -18.54 7.24 35.55
CA SER A 507 -19.01 6.63 36.79
C SER A 507 -18.99 5.12 36.63
N CYS A 508 -18.55 4.43 37.68
CA CYS A 508 -18.48 2.98 37.72
C CYS A 508 -19.37 2.37 38.80
N VAL A 509 -20.08 3.20 39.58
CA VAL A 509 -20.85 2.74 40.75
C VAL A 509 -22.05 1.86 40.37
N ASP A 510 -22.60 2.07 39.17
CA ASP A 510 -23.78 1.40 38.62
C ASP A 510 -23.43 0.21 37.71
N LEU A 511 -22.14 -0.13 37.61
CA LEU A 511 -21.66 -1.11 36.66
C LEU A 511 -21.52 -2.49 37.30
N PRO A 512 -21.89 -3.57 36.56
CA PRO A 512 -21.85 -4.91 37.09
C PRO A 512 -20.41 -5.35 37.38
N MET A 513 -20.21 -5.99 38.52
CA MET A 513 -18.92 -6.44 39.02
C MET A 513 -18.65 -7.92 38.71
N TYR A 514 -17.38 -8.32 38.77
CA TYR A 514 -16.96 -9.71 38.74
C TYR A 514 -17.31 -10.40 40.06
N SER A 515 -17.32 -11.73 40.09
CA SER A 515 -17.64 -12.50 41.30
C SER A 515 -16.62 -12.35 42.44
N ASP A 516 -15.49 -11.69 42.17
CA ASP A 516 -14.51 -11.32 43.20
C ASP A 516 -14.84 -10.02 43.90
N ASP A 517 -15.93 -9.36 43.48
CA ASP A 517 -16.49 -8.21 44.14
C ASP A 517 -15.55 -7.00 44.20
N VAL A 518 -14.45 -7.00 43.43
CA VAL A 518 -13.43 -5.94 43.36
C VAL A 518 -13.39 -5.32 41.96
N HIS A 519 -13.47 -6.17 40.93
CA HIS A 519 -13.27 -5.75 39.56
C HIS A 519 -14.61 -5.58 38.84
N LEU A 520 -14.66 -4.71 37.84
CA LEU A 520 -15.80 -4.67 36.94
C LEU A 520 -15.87 -5.96 36.12
N SER A 521 -17.08 -6.41 35.81
CA SER A 521 -17.28 -7.61 35.00
C SER A 521 -16.69 -7.45 33.59
N GLU A 522 -16.03 -8.51 33.11
CA GLU A 522 -15.35 -8.57 31.82
C GLU A 522 -16.21 -9.18 30.69
N ALA A 523 -17.51 -9.38 30.91
CA ALA A 523 -18.40 -9.77 29.82
C ALA A 523 -18.35 -8.73 28.68
N HIS A 524 -18.65 -9.14 27.44
CA HIS A 524 -18.63 -8.26 26.25
C HIS A 524 -19.47 -6.97 26.43
N ASP A 525 -20.51 -7.03 27.27
CA ASP A 525 -21.31 -5.88 27.72
C ASP A 525 -21.35 -5.75 29.26
N GLY A 526 -20.32 -6.25 29.91
CA GLY A 526 -20.07 -6.09 31.34
C GLY A 526 -19.59 -4.70 31.70
N GLY A 527 -19.34 -4.50 32.99
CA GLY A 527 -19.00 -3.20 33.57
C GLY A 527 -17.77 -2.57 32.93
N ASN A 528 -16.74 -3.36 32.64
CA ASN A 528 -15.51 -2.87 32.00
C ASN A 528 -15.77 -2.26 30.62
N ALA A 529 -16.59 -2.91 29.79
CA ALA A 529 -16.90 -2.43 28.45
C ALA A 529 -17.76 -1.16 28.50
N VAL A 530 -18.74 -1.10 29.42
CA VAL A 530 -19.60 0.08 29.59
C VAL A 530 -18.80 1.27 30.10
N GLU A 531 -17.98 1.10 31.14
CA GLU A 531 -17.08 2.14 31.66
C GLU A 531 -16.19 2.69 30.55
N ALA A 532 -15.50 1.81 29.83
CA ALA A 532 -14.60 2.17 28.76
C ALA A 532 -15.29 2.97 27.64
N ARG A 533 -16.53 2.61 27.29
CA ARG A 533 -17.35 3.37 26.32
C ARG A 533 -17.72 4.75 26.85
N ARG A 534 -18.08 4.88 28.14
CA ARG A 534 -18.33 6.19 28.78
C ARG A 534 -17.08 7.07 28.74
N ALA A 535 -15.93 6.52 29.10
CA ALA A 535 -14.66 7.23 29.04
C ALA A 535 -14.28 7.65 27.62
N ALA A 536 -14.41 6.75 26.63
CA ALA A 536 -14.16 7.06 25.23
C ALA A 536 -15.10 8.15 24.69
N HIS A 537 -16.34 8.18 25.16
CA HIS A 537 -17.28 9.24 24.84
C HIS A 537 -16.87 10.57 25.46
N ALA A 538 -16.51 10.62 26.74
CA ALA A 538 -15.99 11.83 27.39
C ALA A 538 -14.76 12.39 26.65
N VAL A 539 -13.84 11.51 26.27
CA VAL A 539 -12.67 11.82 25.42
C VAL A 539 -13.10 12.41 24.09
N TYR A 540 -14.02 11.76 23.37
CA TYR A 540 -14.49 12.26 22.07
C TYR A 540 -15.05 13.68 22.17
N ASN A 541 -15.87 13.95 23.18
CA ASN A 541 -16.47 15.27 23.38
C ASN A 541 -15.43 16.34 23.71
N ALA A 542 -14.52 16.06 24.65
CA ALA A 542 -13.54 17.03 25.11
C ALA A 542 -12.45 17.31 24.06
N MET A 543 -12.00 16.28 23.33
CA MET A 543 -10.84 16.38 22.43
C MET A 543 -11.22 16.67 20.97
N PHE A 544 -12.41 16.23 20.54
CA PHE A 544 -12.78 16.20 19.12
C PHE A 544 -14.11 16.92 18.83
N GLY A 545 -14.58 17.75 19.76
CA GLY A 545 -15.71 18.67 19.52
C GLY A 545 -17.10 18.03 19.57
N GLY A 546 -17.24 16.88 20.25
CA GLY A 546 -18.57 16.31 20.50
C GLY A 546 -19.42 17.17 21.46
N SER A 547 -20.73 17.11 21.30
CA SER A 547 -21.67 18.06 21.92
C SER A 547 -22.31 17.58 23.23
N GLN A 548 -22.21 16.29 23.58
CA GLN A 548 -22.93 15.73 24.73
C GLN A 548 -21.96 15.05 25.68
N ARG A 549 -21.65 15.65 26.84
CA ARG A 549 -20.91 14.93 27.88
C ARG A 549 -21.80 13.85 28.50
N TYR A 550 -21.33 12.61 28.50
CA TYR A 550 -21.98 11.52 29.22
C TYR A 550 -20.94 10.72 29.99
N THR A 551 -21.11 10.70 31.30
CA THR A 551 -20.21 10.02 32.24
C THR A 551 -20.92 8.88 32.97
N GLY A 552 -22.17 8.58 32.62
CA GLY A 552 -23.05 7.66 33.34
C GLY A 552 -24.41 8.29 33.61
N PRO A 553 -25.35 7.57 34.24
CA PRO A 553 -26.70 8.05 34.53
C PRO A 553 -26.65 9.45 35.16
N GLN A 554 -27.29 10.42 34.50
CA GLN A 554 -27.37 11.78 35.04
C GLN A 554 -28.76 12.01 35.63
N PRO A 555 -28.89 12.21 36.96
CA PRO A 555 -30.16 12.63 37.54
C PRO A 555 -30.68 13.90 36.88
N GLY A 556 -31.90 13.83 36.36
CA GLY A 556 -32.65 14.94 35.77
C GLY A 556 -33.77 15.39 36.72
N SER A 557 -34.93 15.76 36.17
CA SER A 557 -36.09 16.14 36.99
C SER A 557 -36.63 14.97 37.80
N SER A 558 -37.27 15.26 38.93
CA SER A 558 -37.94 14.26 39.76
C SER A 558 -39.35 14.68 40.13
N SER A 559 -40.15 13.71 40.54
CA SER A 559 -41.45 13.88 41.18
C SER A 559 -41.48 13.07 42.46
N TYR A 560 -41.80 13.73 43.59
CA TYR A 560 -41.97 13.08 44.88
C TYR A 560 -43.42 13.22 45.36
N ASP A 561 -44.02 12.09 45.75
CA ASP A 561 -45.34 12.04 46.37
C ASP A 561 -45.19 11.85 47.89
N PRO A 562 -45.42 12.88 48.71
CA PRO A 562 -45.29 12.78 50.16
C PRO A 562 -46.33 11.87 50.81
N ALA A 563 -47.48 11.62 50.16
CA ALA A 563 -48.53 10.78 50.72
C ALA A 563 -48.13 9.29 50.67
N THR A 564 -47.43 8.89 49.60
CA THR A 564 -47.02 7.50 49.39
C THR A 564 -45.53 7.24 49.63
N GLY A 565 -44.73 8.31 49.70
CA GLY A 565 -43.28 8.25 49.81
C GLY A 565 -42.57 7.97 48.48
N TRP A 566 -43.28 7.87 47.36
CA TRP A 566 -42.65 7.54 46.08
C TRP A 566 -41.91 8.74 45.49
N ILE A 567 -40.62 8.56 45.21
CA ILE A 567 -39.84 9.44 44.35
C ILE A 567 -39.59 8.75 43.00
N THR A 568 -39.82 9.47 41.90
CA THR A 568 -39.41 9.07 40.55
C THR A 568 -38.44 10.11 40.01
N ILE A 569 -37.27 9.65 39.55
CA ILE A 569 -36.20 10.47 39.02
C ILE A 569 -36.07 10.13 37.53
N ASN A 570 -36.22 11.13 36.67
CA ASN A 570 -35.86 10.99 35.27
C ASN A 570 -34.33 10.99 35.18
N VAL A 571 -33.75 10.00 34.53
CA VAL A 571 -32.30 9.89 34.34
C VAL A 571 -31.97 10.02 32.87
N THR A 572 -31.01 10.89 32.56
CA THR A 572 -30.47 10.94 31.22
C THR A 572 -29.48 9.80 31.06
N THR A 573 -29.73 8.94 30.08
CA THR A 573 -28.84 7.85 29.67
C THR A 573 -28.34 8.09 28.25
N TYR A 574 -27.16 7.59 27.90
CA TYR A 574 -26.66 7.73 26.54
C TYR A 574 -27.38 6.79 25.58
N GLY A 575 -28.22 7.35 24.70
CA GLY A 575 -28.97 6.61 23.69
C GLY A 575 -30.04 5.66 24.24
N GLY A 576 -30.46 5.80 25.51
CA GLY A 576 -31.43 4.91 26.17
C GLY A 576 -30.86 3.53 26.55
N ALA A 577 -29.85 3.04 25.83
CA ALA A 577 -29.43 1.64 25.85
C ALA A 577 -28.95 1.11 27.20
N GLU A 578 -28.43 1.97 28.09
CA GLU A 578 -27.88 1.51 29.38
C GLU A 578 -28.94 1.04 30.38
N LEU A 579 -30.19 1.53 30.25
CA LEU A 579 -31.34 1.13 31.08
C LEU A 579 -32.45 0.43 30.28
N VAL A 580 -32.39 0.44 28.94
CA VAL A 580 -33.34 -0.28 28.08
C VAL A 580 -33.28 -1.78 28.34
N GLY A 581 -34.45 -2.40 28.53
CA GLY A 581 -34.57 -3.83 28.87
C GLY A 581 -34.36 -4.15 30.35
N LYS A 582 -34.09 -3.15 31.19
CA LYS A 582 -33.91 -3.31 32.63
C LYS A 582 -35.14 -2.91 33.46
N THR A 583 -36.27 -2.59 32.84
CA THR A 583 -37.50 -2.21 33.55
C THR A 583 -37.93 -3.28 34.55
N GLY A 584 -38.18 -2.88 35.79
CA GLY A 584 -38.49 -3.77 36.91
C GLY A 584 -37.27 -4.41 37.58
N GLN A 585 -36.04 -4.17 37.08
CA GLN A 585 -34.84 -4.54 37.82
C GLN A 585 -34.64 -3.58 38.98
N ALA A 586 -34.53 -4.15 40.19
CA ALA A 586 -34.36 -3.45 41.47
C ALA A 586 -33.00 -2.72 41.57
N GLY A 587 -32.72 -2.11 42.73
CA GLY A 587 -31.47 -1.49 43.27
C GLY A 587 -30.41 -0.82 42.36
N LEU A 588 -30.80 -0.03 41.37
CA LEU A 588 -29.88 0.91 40.71
C LEU A 588 -29.01 1.63 41.76
N THR A 589 -27.72 1.29 41.79
CA THR A 589 -26.78 1.76 42.80
C THR A 589 -26.36 3.21 42.53
N GLY A 590 -25.98 3.90 43.60
CA GLY A 590 -25.42 5.26 43.54
C GLY A 590 -26.40 6.39 43.85
N PHE A 591 -27.70 6.16 44.03
CA PHE A 591 -28.61 7.21 44.50
C PHE A 591 -28.62 7.33 46.03
N ALA A 592 -28.29 8.52 46.52
CA ALA A 592 -28.50 8.94 47.91
C ALA A 592 -29.73 9.85 47.98
N PHE A 593 -30.50 9.77 49.07
CA PHE A 593 -31.68 10.60 49.29
C PHE A 593 -31.53 11.39 50.58
N PHE A 594 -32.05 12.62 50.60
CA PHE A 594 -32.00 13.49 51.75
C PHE A 594 -33.34 14.16 51.99
N ALA A 595 -33.72 14.32 53.25
CA ALA A 595 -34.87 15.11 53.68
C ALA A 595 -34.40 16.19 54.65
N ALA A 596 -34.75 17.44 54.35
CA ALA A 596 -34.27 18.60 55.12
C ALA A 596 -32.73 18.64 55.30
N GLY A 597 -31.98 18.12 54.31
CA GLY A 597 -30.51 18.05 54.35
C GLY A 597 -29.93 16.85 55.11
N SER A 598 -30.77 16.02 55.75
CA SER A 598 -30.33 14.79 56.42
C SER A 598 -30.52 13.58 55.51
N PRO A 599 -29.57 12.63 55.46
CA PRO A 599 -29.74 11.39 54.70
C PRO A 599 -30.99 10.62 55.13
N VAL A 600 -31.71 10.04 54.16
CA VAL A 600 -32.85 9.15 54.40
C VAL A 600 -32.67 7.84 53.64
N SER A 601 -32.82 6.73 54.35
CA SER A 601 -32.79 5.40 53.74
C SER A 601 -34.10 5.15 52.97
N PRO A 602 -34.02 4.63 51.74
CA PRO A 602 -35.22 4.24 51.02
C PRO A 602 -35.87 3.00 51.66
N VAL A 603 -37.21 2.98 51.65
CA VAL A 603 -38.07 1.84 52.03
C VAL A 603 -37.99 0.74 50.97
N THR A 604 -37.83 1.11 49.70
CA THR A 604 -37.55 0.16 48.60
C THR A 604 -36.29 0.58 47.86
N ALA A 605 -35.42 -0.38 47.56
CA ALA A 605 -34.25 -0.14 46.72
C ALA A 605 -34.62 0.58 45.41
N PRO A 606 -33.85 1.59 44.97
CA PRO A 606 -34.14 2.32 43.73
C PRO A 606 -34.18 1.36 42.53
N PHE A 607 -35.20 1.40 41.68
CA PHE A 607 -35.34 0.45 40.56
C PHE A 607 -35.65 1.16 39.24
N VAL A 608 -35.38 0.50 38.12
CA VAL A 608 -35.72 1.04 36.79
C VAL A 608 -37.23 0.98 36.61
N SER A 609 -37.93 2.09 36.79
CA SER A 609 -39.38 2.17 36.61
C SER A 609 -39.80 2.42 35.16
N GLY A 610 -38.86 2.81 34.29
CA GLY A 610 -39.08 3.04 32.86
C GLY A 610 -37.77 3.22 32.09
N PRO A 611 -37.82 3.42 30.75
CA PRO A 611 -36.62 3.48 29.88
C PRO A 611 -35.58 4.55 30.27
N ALA A 612 -35.99 5.55 31.05
CA ALA A 612 -35.15 6.64 31.54
C ALA A 612 -35.61 7.09 32.94
N GLN A 613 -36.13 6.17 33.75
CA GLN A 613 -36.69 6.50 35.06
C GLN A 613 -36.21 5.54 36.14
N VAL A 614 -35.88 6.12 37.28
CA VAL A 614 -35.53 5.42 38.52
C VAL A 614 -36.59 5.77 39.55
N ALA A 615 -37.16 4.78 40.22
CA ALA A 615 -38.11 5.01 41.31
C ALA A 615 -37.59 4.42 42.61
N ALA A 616 -37.86 5.08 43.73
CA ALA A 616 -37.65 4.56 45.06
C ALA A 616 -38.82 4.97 45.96
N GLN A 617 -39.18 4.14 46.92
CA GLN A 617 -40.09 4.52 47.99
C GLN A 617 -39.25 4.96 49.19
N LEU A 618 -39.59 6.10 49.76
CA LEU A 618 -39.04 6.63 51.00
C LEU A 618 -40.12 6.56 52.10
N ALA A 619 -39.77 6.97 53.32
CA ALA A 619 -40.79 7.17 54.35
C ALA A 619 -41.86 8.16 53.87
N ALA A 620 -43.13 7.85 54.14
CA ALA A 620 -44.23 8.77 53.87
C ALA A 620 -44.19 9.97 54.82
N GLY A 621 -44.73 11.10 54.38
CA GLY A 621 -44.81 12.32 55.19
C GLY A 621 -43.55 13.17 55.23
N LEU A 622 -42.51 12.86 54.44
CA LEU A 622 -41.39 13.79 54.25
C LEU A 622 -41.90 15.01 53.47
N SER A 623 -41.57 16.22 53.91
CA SER A 623 -42.06 17.45 53.28
C SER A 623 -41.36 17.79 51.98
N SER A 624 -40.10 17.37 51.84
CA SER A 624 -39.27 17.56 50.66
C SER A 624 -38.15 16.53 50.63
N VAL A 625 -37.76 16.10 49.43
CA VAL A 625 -36.67 15.15 49.21
C VAL A 625 -35.72 15.71 48.15
N THR A 626 -34.43 15.66 48.43
CA THR A 626 -33.37 15.82 47.43
C THR A 626 -32.66 14.49 47.23
N TYR A 627 -31.92 14.39 46.14
CA TYR A 627 -31.16 13.19 45.80
C TYR A 627 -29.85 13.56 45.15
N ALA A 628 -28.87 12.68 45.29
CA ALA A 628 -27.59 12.76 44.63
C ALA A 628 -27.28 11.42 43.97
N TYR A 629 -26.49 11.44 42.89
CA TYR A 629 -25.97 10.24 42.24
C TYR A 629 -24.45 10.17 42.47
N GLN A 630 -23.94 8.98 42.83
CA GLN A 630 -22.56 8.65 43.23
C GLN A 630 -22.15 8.99 44.68
N GLU A 631 -23.07 9.46 45.53
CA GLU A 631 -22.79 9.70 46.95
C GLU A 631 -23.06 8.44 47.81
N SER A 632 -22.03 7.99 48.53
CA SER A 632 -22.13 7.41 49.90
C SER A 632 -22.84 6.09 50.22
N HIS A 633 -22.85 5.02 49.40
CA HIS A 633 -23.53 3.76 49.83
C HIS A 633 -22.90 2.41 49.44
N ALA A 634 -23.12 1.43 50.34
CA ALA A 634 -22.97 -0.01 50.20
C ALA A 634 -24.02 -0.73 49.39
N PRO A 635 -23.69 -1.40 48.26
CA PRO A 635 -24.52 -2.42 47.71
C PRO A 635 -24.53 -3.66 48.60
N ASP A 636 -25.69 -4.30 48.66
CA ASP A 636 -25.83 -5.70 49.06
C ASP A 636 -25.35 -6.61 47.91
N VAL A 637 -24.64 -7.68 48.27
CA VAL A 637 -23.95 -8.65 47.39
C VAL A 637 -24.84 -9.81 46.94
N THR A 638 -26.08 -9.84 47.39
CA THR A 638 -26.95 -11.00 47.18
C THR A 638 -27.49 -11.12 45.75
N ASN A 639 -27.40 -10.07 44.91
CA ASN A 639 -27.95 -10.09 43.55
C ASN A 639 -27.00 -9.52 42.47
N PRO A 640 -27.01 -10.13 41.25
CA PRO A 640 -26.07 -9.83 40.16
C PRO A 640 -26.24 -8.44 39.54
N LEU A 641 -27.30 -7.76 39.92
CA LEU A 641 -27.61 -6.38 39.65
C LEU A 641 -28.40 -6.00 40.91
N PHE A 642 -27.85 -5.07 41.72
CA PHE A 642 -28.64 -4.05 42.42
C PHE A 642 -29.29 -4.32 43.82
N ASP A 643 -28.74 -3.74 44.90
CA ASP A 643 -29.45 -3.26 46.13
C ASP A 643 -28.48 -2.46 47.02
N ASN A 644 -28.90 -1.45 47.81
CA ASN A 644 -28.09 -0.69 48.78
C ASN A 644 -28.48 -1.06 50.23
N GLY A 645 -27.51 -1.44 51.06
CA GLY A 645 -27.65 -1.51 52.52
C GLY A 645 -27.82 -0.12 53.17
N PRO A 646 -28.26 -0.06 54.45
CA PRO A 646 -28.46 1.21 55.15
C PRO A 646 -27.16 2.00 55.28
N ALA A 647 -27.24 3.29 54.95
CA ALA A 647 -26.12 4.21 54.96
C ALA A 647 -25.46 4.36 56.35
N PRO A 648 -24.13 4.48 56.42
CA PRO A 648 -23.48 5.22 57.49
C PRO A 648 -23.76 6.71 57.33
N VAL A 649 -24.09 7.35 58.44
CA VAL A 649 -24.11 8.81 58.54
C VAL A 649 -22.68 9.25 58.87
N GLU A 650 -22.03 9.99 57.96
CA GLU A 650 -20.87 10.80 58.36
C GLU A 650 -21.40 11.99 59.17
N PRO A 651 -20.88 12.24 60.39
CA PRO A 651 -21.27 13.40 61.19
C PRO A 651 -20.82 14.73 60.59
#